data_AF-A0A1W0W7Y5-F1
#
_entry.id   AF-A0A1W0W7Y5-F1
#
_cell.length_a   1.000
_cell.length_b   1.000
_cell.length_c   1.000
_cell.angle_alpha   90.00
_cell.angle_beta   90.00
_cell.angle_gamma   90.00
#
_symmetry.space_group_name_H-M   'P 1'
#
loop_
_entity.id
_entity.type
_entity.pdbx_description
1 polymer ?
#
loop_
_entity_poly.entity_id
_entity_poly.type
_entity_poly.pdbx_seq_one_letter_code
_entity_poly.pdbx_strand_id
1 'polypeptide(L)'
;MPAAAAAGASNSSDAAYRSNLNALAAILVAGARANGSAVGAAGASPDAAYGLALCRGDFRGDACARGLRDALYSAVNDSEGVFGCGPPRLRDITLFYDRYQLRLSGADFVSGGGGNAPRWAGNNTNFVTPDNAARRFDALVLELVTTIAGVAVGKPSRYATGRSWFEEQRLTLFALVQCTVDMSPERCRECLDGLISAFPATFPSGQHGGRILVPRCTVRYETDNTFFNTADLSVDLHKQKQAKPSKVWLWTTIAVVSLLLLSASFLLHRWIKIRRKREIARLELRRLSIAVKNVINLWRLEEGNSGFSLYDFSQMKGATNGFSIENKLGQGGFGAVYKGVLPDGLEIGVKRLGPCSLQGLLEFKNEIQLIAKLQHRNLVRLLGCCIEGEHEKILVYEYMPNKSLDLIIFDNKKGASLDWPKRLNIIEGIAQGLLYLHVHSRLCVVHRDLKASNVLLDSQMNPKISDFGMARIFSSSVAESNTTRIVGTHGYIAPEYASDGVCSVKSDVFSFGVLLLEIISGTMTTGSYRFEGKLYKLIAYAWLLWRAGQWPELVDRSLGNGTYDCTMERHVHVALLCVQESADDRPAMDEVVRMLGSGDGAVLPEPKQPAYFNVRPVGTEMSASCDMTITITLSR
;
A
#
# COMPACT_ATOMS: atom_id res chain seq x y z
N MET A 1 -57.15 57.40 10.41
CA MET A 1 -56.24 58.09 9.49
C MET A 1 -54.81 57.79 9.91
N PRO A 2 -53.99 57.28 8.99
CA PRO A 2 -52.71 57.93 8.71
C PRO A 2 -52.58 58.24 7.21
N ALA A 3 -52.01 59.40 6.92
CA ALA A 3 -51.79 59.92 5.57
C ALA A 3 -50.39 59.55 5.05
N ALA A 4 -50.32 59.38 3.73
CA ALA A 4 -49.19 58.96 2.93
C ALA A 4 -48.19 60.09 2.62
N ALA A 5 -46.93 59.69 2.35
CA ALA A 5 -45.96 60.23 1.36
C ALA A 5 -44.59 59.58 1.66
N ALA A 6 -43.72 59.20 0.71
CA ALA A 6 -43.67 59.42 -0.72
C ALA A 6 -42.89 58.26 -1.39
N ALA A 7 -43.35 57.86 -2.57
CA ALA A 7 -42.61 57.02 -3.51
C ALA A 7 -41.40 57.80 -4.06
N GLY A 8 -40.19 57.32 -3.81
CA GLY A 8 -38.97 57.79 -4.45
C GLY A 8 -38.81 57.14 -5.81
N ALA A 9 -38.77 57.98 -6.84
CA ALA A 9 -38.74 57.63 -8.25
C ALA A 9 -37.50 56.81 -8.66
N SER A 10 -37.71 55.61 -9.21
CA SER A 10 -36.78 55.04 -10.18
C SER A 10 -36.87 55.88 -11.46
N ASN A 11 -35.77 56.50 -11.88
CA ASN A 11 -35.67 57.34 -13.09
C ASN A 11 -36.39 56.70 -14.28
N SER A 12 -37.34 57.43 -14.88
CA SER A 12 -38.13 56.99 -16.05
C SER A 12 -37.27 56.61 -17.27
N SER A 13 -36.04 57.15 -17.37
CA SER A 13 -35.08 56.86 -18.44
C SER A 13 -34.53 55.43 -18.41
N ASP A 14 -34.35 54.84 -17.23
CA ASP A 14 -33.79 53.47 -17.11
C ASP A 14 -34.83 52.40 -17.46
N ALA A 15 -36.11 52.67 -17.14
CA ALA A 15 -37.21 51.82 -17.56
C ALA A 15 -37.42 51.85 -19.09
N ALA A 16 -37.30 53.03 -19.71
CA ALA A 16 -37.38 53.19 -21.15
C ALA A 16 -36.23 52.48 -21.89
N TYR A 17 -34.99 52.67 -21.43
CA TYR A 17 -33.82 51.99 -21.99
C TYR A 17 -33.92 50.47 -21.87
N ARG A 18 -34.39 49.95 -20.71
CA ARG A 18 -34.59 48.50 -20.51
C ARG A 18 -35.66 47.92 -21.44
N SER A 19 -36.74 48.66 -21.69
CA SER A 19 -37.75 48.28 -22.69
C SER A 19 -37.14 48.20 -24.10
N ASN A 20 -36.32 49.19 -24.47
CA ASN A 20 -35.63 49.22 -25.76
C ASN A 20 -34.61 48.06 -25.90
N LEU A 21 -33.90 47.69 -24.83
CA LEU A 21 -33.02 46.51 -24.82
C LEU A 21 -33.79 45.20 -25.06
N ASN A 22 -34.98 45.04 -24.48
CA ASN A 22 -35.81 43.85 -24.73
C ASN A 22 -36.28 43.77 -26.19
N ALA A 23 -36.67 44.89 -26.78
CA ALA A 23 -37.03 44.96 -28.20
C ALA A 23 -35.81 44.63 -29.09
N LEU A 24 -34.65 45.19 -28.77
CA LEU A 24 -33.39 44.92 -29.46
C LEU A 24 -32.98 43.45 -29.34
N ALA A 25 -33.15 42.82 -28.18
CA ALA A 25 -32.83 41.41 -27.97
C ALA A 25 -33.60 40.50 -28.93
N ALA A 26 -34.90 40.78 -29.16
CA ALA A 26 -35.70 40.04 -30.13
C ALA A 26 -35.16 40.19 -31.57
N ILE A 27 -34.75 41.40 -31.96
CA ILE A 27 -34.15 41.69 -33.28
C ILE A 27 -32.84 40.90 -33.45
N LEU A 28 -31.95 40.97 -32.45
CA LEU A 28 -30.64 40.32 -32.52
C LEU A 28 -30.76 38.78 -32.57
N VAL A 29 -31.63 38.20 -31.74
CA VAL A 29 -31.85 36.74 -31.72
C VAL A 29 -32.44 36.25 -33.04
N ALA A 30 -33.45 36.95 -33.58
CA ALA A 30 -34.06 36.57 -34.86
C ALA A 30 -33.07 36.70 -36.03
N GLY A 31 -32.35 37.83 -36.11
CA GLY A 31 -31.36 38.06 -37.16
C GLY A 31 -30.19 37.07 -37.10
N ALA A 32 -29.66 36.80 -35.90
CA ALA A 32 -28.55 35.88 -35.72
C ALA A 32 -28.96 34.41 -35.97
N ARG A 33 -30.21 34.04 -35.66
CA ARG A 33 -30.78 32.73 -36.03
C ARG A 33 -30.77 32.54 -37.55
N ALA A 34 -31.16 33.55 -38.31
CA ALA A 34 -31.24 33.47 -39.77
C ALA A 34 -29.86 33.55 -40.44
N ASN A 35 -29.03 34.50 -40.02
CA ASN A 35 -27.83 34.89 -40.77
C ASN A 35 -26.51 34.55 -40.06
N GLY A 36 -26.55 34.05 -38.83
CA GLY A 36 -25.36 33.81 -38.00
C GLY A 36 -24.78 35.06 -37.35
N SER A 37 -25.27 36.24 -37.68
CA SER A 37 -24.99 37.49 -36.96
C SER A 37 -26.14 38.49 -37.14
N ALA A 38 -26.26 39.44 -36.23
CA ALA A 38 -27.21 40.54 -36.36
C ALA A 38 -26.64 41.81 -35.75
N VAL A 39 -27.04 42.94 -36.33
CA VAL A 39 -26.86 44.28 -35.75
C VAL A 39 -28.22 44.96 -35.73
N GLY A 40 -28.45 45.82 -34.75
CA GLY A 40 -29.72 46.51 -34.65
C GLY A 40 -29.70 47.66 -33.67
N ALA A 41 -30.76 48.45 -33.72
CA ALA A 41 -31.05 49.49 -32.75
C ALA A 41 -32.54 49.45 -32.39
N ALA A 42 -32.88 49.94 -31.20
CA ALA A 42 -34.26 50.10 -30.73
C ALA A 42 -34.42 51.38 -29.90
N GLY A 43 -35.55 52.07 -30.07
CA GLY A 43 -35.84 53.33 -29.40
C GLY A 43 -35.22 54.56 -30.05
N ALA A 44 -35.35 55.71 -29.39
CA ALA A 44 -34.82 57.00 -29.82
C ALA A 44 -34.01 57.67 -28.70
N SER A 45 -33.13 58.61 -29.06
CA SER A 45 -32.32 59.38 -28.10
C SER A 45 -33.21 60.07 -27.05
N PRO A 46 -32.84 60.08 -25.75
CA PRO A 46 -31.57 59.64 -25.15
C PRO A 46 -31.52 58.15 -24.73
N ASP A 47 -32.59 57.37 -24.94
CA ASP A 47 -32.73 56.00 -24.44
C ASP A 47 -32.61 54.92 -25.53
N ALA A 48 -32.03 55.29 -26.68
CA ALA A 48 -31.77 54.34 -27.76
C ALA A 48 -30.78 53.26 -27.32
N ALA A 49 -31.06 52.02 -27.69
CA ALA A 49 -30.18 50.87 -27.48
C ALA A 49 -29.67 50.35 -28.81
N TYR A 50 -28.38 50.04 -28.88
CA TYR A 50 -27.66 49.51 -30.04
C TYR A 50 -27.04 48.18 -29.68
N GLY A 51 -27.01 47.24 -30.61
CA GLY A 51 -26.50 45.92 -30.30
C GLY A 51 -26.02 45.13 -31.49
N LEU A 52 -25.23 44.11 -31.16
CA LEU A 52 -24.59 43.22 -32.10
C LEU A 52 -24.49 41.83 -31.49
N ALA A 53 -24.84 40.82 -32.29
CA ALA A 53 -24.63 39.42 -31.96
C ALA A 53 -23.90 38.71 -33.09
N LEU A 54 -22.90 37.89 -32.76
CA LEU A 54 -22.13 37.07 -33.70
C LEU A 54 -22.09 35.62 -33.21
N CYS A 55 -22.73 34.71 -33.92
CA CYS A 55 -22.63 33.27 -33.68
C CYS A 55 -21.41 32.71 -34.42
N ARG A 56 -20.73 31.74 -33.82
CA ARG A 56 -19.64 31.04 -34.53
C ARG A 56 -20.18 30.32 -35.77
N GLY A 57 -19.41 30.31 -36.86
CA GLY A 57 -19.88 29.82 -38.15
C GLY A 57 -20.45 28.39 -38.18
N ASP A 58 -19.97 27.50 -37.31
CA ASP A 58 -20.43 26.12 -37.12
C ASP A 58 -21.53 25.96 -36.05
N PHE A 59 -21.93 27.05 -35.39
CA PHE A 59 -22.97 27.08 -34.36
C PHE A 59 -24.07 28.08 -34.75
N ARG A 60 -24.98 27.67 -35.64
CA ARG A 60 -26.01 28.53 -36.26
C ARG A 60 -27.44 28.09 -35.94
N GLY A 61 -28.41 28.87 -36.40
CA GLY A 61 -29.84 28.56 -36.26
C GLY A 61 -30.30 28.54 -34.80
N ASP A 62 -31.16 27.58 -34.48
CA ASP A 62 -31.86 27.48 -33.20
C ASP A 62 -30.92 27.27 -32.02
N ALA A 63 -29.78 26.62 -32.25
CA ALA A 63 -28.77 26.42 -31.23
C ALA A 63 -28.15 27.76 -30.79
N CYS A 64 -27.80 28.63 -31.74
CA CYS A 64 -27.31 29.97 -31.41
C CYS A 64 -28.41 30.85 -30.80
N ALA A 65 -29.61 30.81 -31.37
CA ALA A 65 -30.74 31.61 -30.90
C ALA A 65 -31.06 31.35 -29.42
N ARG A 66 -30.98 30.09 -28.98
CA ARG A 66 -31.14 29.72 -27.56
C ARG A 66 -30.04 30.34 -26.69
N GLY A 67 -28.77 30.12 -27.02
CA GLY A 67 -27.66 30.66 -26.24
C GLY A 67 -27.64 32.19 -26.15
N LEU A 68 -27.97 32.87 -27.26
CA LEU A 68 -28.13 34.32 -27.27
C LEU A 68 -29.28 34.79 -26.40
N ARG A 69 -30.43 34.10 -26.39
CA ARG A 69 -31.58 34.45 -25.54
C ARG A 69 -31.21 34.37 -24.07
N ASP A 70 -30.51 33.33 -23.66
CA ASP A 70 -30.11 33.14 -22.25
C ASP A 70 -29.11 34.23 -21.82
N ALA A 71 -28.14 34.55 -22.69
CA ALA A 71 -27.16 35.61 -22.45
C ALA A 71 -27.79 37.01 -22.42
N LEU A 72 -28.72 37.30 -23.34
CA LEU A 72 -29.45 38.57 -23.40
C LEU A 72 -30.40 38.72 -22.21
N TYR A 73 -31.13 37.66 -21.84
CA TYR A 73 -32.01 37.67 -20.67
C TYR A 73 -31.20 37.98 -19.40
N SER A 74 -30.04 37.33 -19.25
CA SER A 74 -29.13 37.58 -18.14
C SER A 74 -28.59 39.00 -18.17
N ALA A 75 -28.13 39.50 -19.33
CA ALA A 75 -27.59 40.86 -19.45
C ALA A 75 -28.64 41.96 -19.21
N VAL A 76 -29.90 41.74 -19.58
CA VAL A 76 -30.99 42.72 -19.42
C VAL A 76 -31.59 42.70 -18.01
N ASN A 77 -31.59 41.54 -17.35
CA ASN A 77 -32.22 41.33 -16.05
C ASN A 77 -31.24 41.09 -14.91
N ASP A 78 -29.93 41.37 -15.08
CA ASP A 78 -28.93 41.24 -14.01
C ASP A 78 -29.20 42.27 -12.89
N SER A 79 -30.04 41.87 -11.94
CA SER A 79 -30.35 42.64 -10.73
C SER A 79 -29.36 42.37 -9.58
N GLU A 80 -28.47 41.39 -9.71
CA GLU A 80 -27.59 40.91 -8.64
C GLU A 80 -26.09 41.14 -8.90
N GLY A 81 -25.74 41.82 -9.99
CA GLY A 81 -24.35 42.23 -10.25
C GLY A 81 -23.42 41.06 -10.57
N VAL A 82 -23.94 39.98 -11.15
CA VAL A 82 -23.17 38.76 -11.49
C VAL A 82 -22.08 39.07 -12.53
N PHE A 83 -22.29 40.08 -13.39
CA PHE A 83 -21.26 40.59 -14.30
C PHE A 83 -20.51 41.83 -13.77
N GLY A 84 -20.74 42.24 -12.52
CA GLY A 84 -20.09 43.40 -11.89
C GLY A 84 -20.54 44.78 -12.42
N CYS A 85 -21.58 44.82 -13.25
CA CYS A 85 -22.14 46.04 -13.83
C CYS A 85 -23.39 46.49 -13.04
N GLY A 86 -23.20 47.13 -11.89
CA GLY A 86 -24.32 47.75 -11.16
C GLY A 86 -24.95 48.94 -11.91
N PRO A 87 -26.23 49.30 -11.67
CA PRO A 87 -26.81 50.55 -12.16
C PRO A 87 -25.98 51.73 -11.62
N PRO A 88 -25.46 52.65 -12.47
CA PRO A 88 -25.97 53.10 -13.77
C PRO A 88 -25.09 52.69 -14.99
N ARG A 89 -24.30 51.61 -14.89
CA ARG A 89 -23.38 51.15 -15.97
C ARG A 89 -24.03 50.27 -17.05
N LEU A 90 -25.36 50.15 -17.05
CA LEU A 90 -26.16 49.29 -17.95
C LEU A 90 -26.08 49.61 -19.46
N ARG A 91 -25.38 50.67 -19.86
CA ARG A 91 -25.37 51.18 -21.24
C ARG A 91 -24.15 50.77 -22.08
N ASP A 92 -23.26 49.89 -21.63
CA ASP A 92 -22.29 49.22 -22.53
C ASP A 92 -21.84 47.87 -21.93
N ILE A 93 -22.19 46.77 -22.60
CA ILE A 93 -21.90 45.40 -22.17
C ILE A 93 -21.34 44.64 -23.36
N THR A 94 -20.23 43.93 -23.18
CA THR A 94 -19.68 43.02 -24.19
C THR A 94 -19.38 41.66 -23.57
N LEU A 95 -19.89 40.58 -24.18
CA LEU A 95 -19.71 39.20 -23.75
C LEU A 95 -19.02 38.40 -24.85
N PHE A 96 -17.93 37.72 -24.48
CA PHE A 96 -17.17 36.84 -25.36
C PHE A 96 -17.32 35.38 -24.92
N TYR A 97 -18.36 34.70 -25.41
CA TYR A 97 -18.48 33.25 -25.23
C TYR A 97 -17.82 32.52 -26.41
N ASP A 98 -17.43 31.27 -26.17
CA ASP A 98 -16.73 30.45 -27.17
C ASP A 98 -17.56 30.24 -28.47
N ARG A 99 -18.88 30.15 -28.32
CA ARG A 99 -19.82 29.87 -29.42
C ARG A 99 -20.53 31.11 -29.97
N TYR A 100 -20.53 32.23 -29.24
CA TYR A 100 -21.19 33.46 -29.66
C TYR A 100 -20.67 34.69 -28.91
N GLN A 101 -20.80 35.86 -29.53
CA GLN A 101 -20.40 37.14 -28.97
C GLN A 101 -21.59 38.09 -28.98
N LEU A 102 -21.68 38.94 -27.97
CA LEU A 102 -22.77 39.89 -27.81
C LEU A 102 -22.20 41.23 -27.35
N ARG A 103 -22.58 42.32 -28.00
CA ARG A 103 -22.36 43.68 -27.49
C ARG A 103 -23.67 44.45 -27.47
N LEU A 104 -23.93 45.16 -26.38
CA LEU A 104 -25.06 46.08 -26.20
C LEU A 104 -24.49 47.43 -25.77
N SER A 105 -24.99 48.53 -26.31
CA SER A 105 -24.58 49.88 -25.91
C SER A 105 -25.73 50.87 -25.99
N GLY A 106 -25.71 51.93 -25.20
CA GLY A 106 -26.57 53.09 -25.33
C GLY A 106 -26.00 54.14 -26.30
N ALA A 107 -24.74 54.01 -26.69
CA ALA A 107 -24.13 54.84 -27.72
C ALA A 107 -24.20 54.14 -29.08
N ASP A 108 -24.42 54.92 -30.14
CA ASP A 108 -24.47 54.38 -31.50
C ASP A 108 -23.08 53.94 -31.96
N PHE A 109 -22.87 52.62 -32.00
CA PHE A 109 -21.70 52.00 -32.64
C PHE A 109 -22.07 51.25 -33.92
N VAL A 110 -23.33 51.28 -34.33
CA VAL A 110 -23.82 50.52 -35.49
C VAL A 110 -23.67 51.36 -36.77
N SER A 111 -23.97 52.66 -36.72
CA SER A 111 -23.96 53.55 -37.90
C SER A 111 -22.57 54.03 -38.33
N GLY A 112 -21.66 54.30 -37.38
CA GLY A 112 -20.35 54.94 -37.64
C GLY A 112 -19.20 53.99 -37.97
N GLY A 113 -19.47 52.71 -38.21
CA GLY A 113 -18.44 51.71 -38.50
C GLY A 113 -17.50 51.36 -37.34
N GLY A 114 -17.69 51.96 -36.17
CA GLY A 114 -17.14 51.51 -34.89
C GLY A 114 -17.70 50.15 -34.44
N GLY A 115 -17.17 49.61 -33.35
CA GLY A 115 -17.67 48.34 -32.76
C GLY A 115 -16.62 47.25 -32.55
N ASN A 116 -15.34 47.50 -32.84
CA ASN A 116 -14.25 46.55 -32.59
C ASN A 116 -13.66 46.66 -31.17
N ALA A 117 -14.13 47.60 -30.36
CA ALA A 117 -13.84 47.64 -28.92
C ALA A 117 -15.00 46.99 -28.13
N PRO A 118 -14.77 46.48 -26.91
CA PRO A 118 -13.48 46.15 -26.33
C PRO A 118 -12.81 44.96 -27.04
N ARG A 119 -11.48 44.85 -26.91
CA ARG A 119 -10.70 43.71 -27.39
C ARG A 119 -10.42 42.75 -26.24
N TRP A 120 -10.60 41.46 -26.47
CA TRP A 120 -10.18 40.42 -25.53
C TRP A 120 -9.20 39.47 -26.23
N ALA A 121 -8.14 39.06 -25.52
CA ALA A 121 -7.17 38.10 -26.02
C ALA A 121 -6.93 37.00 -24.98
N GLY A 122 -6.68 35.78 -25.44
CA GLY A 122 -6.30 34.66 -24.59
C GLY A 122 -5.48 33.63 -25.35
N ASN A 123 -4.66 32.89 -24.63
CA ASN A 123 -3.69 31.95 -25.19
C ASN A 123 -3.72 30.60 -24.48
N ASN A 124 -3.22 29.58 -25.16
CA ASN A 124 -2.87 28.29 -24.58
C ASN A 124 -1.52 28.39 -23.87
N THR A 125 -1.37 27.83 -22.67
CA THR A 125 -0.13 27.88 -21.91
C THR A 125 0.98 26.97 -22.46
N ASN A 126 0.66 26.06 -23.38
CA ASN A 126 1.63 25.20 -24.05
C ASN A 126 2.34 25.94 -25.20
N PHE A 127 3.59 25.58 -25.47
CA PHE A 127 4.41 26.19 -26.52
C PHE A 127 5.35 25.17 -27.20
N VAL A 128 5.68 25.45 -28.46
CA VAL A 128 6.54 24.69 -29.34
C VAL A 128 8.00 24.92 -28.95
N THR A 129 8.73 23.85 -28.61
CA THR A 129 10.19 23.88 -28.32
C THR A 129 11.04 23.08 -29.31
N PRO A 130 12.24 23.52 -29.71
CA PRO A 130 12.99 24.67 -29.20
C PRO A 130 12.67 25.98 -29.95
N ASP A 131 13.21 27.11 -29.49
CA ASP A 131 12.88 28.48 -29.99
C ASP A 131 12.99 28.68 -31.51
N ASN A 132 13.84 27.89 -32.19
CA ASN A 132 13.94 27.95 -33.65
C ASN A 132 12.70 27.34 -34.34
N ALA A 133 12.12 26.28 -33.77
CA ALA A 133 10.87 25.67 -34.20
C ALA A 133 9.68 26.55 -33.84
N ALA A 134 9.73 27.24 -32.69
CA ALA A 134 8.73 28.22 -32.28
C ALA A 134 8.52 29.31 -33.35
N ARG A 135 9.60 29.93 -33.84
CA ARG A 135 9.53 30.95 -34.89
C ARG A 135 8.96 30.44 -36.22
N ARG A 136 9.25 29.19 -36.59
CA ARG A 136 8.70 28.55 -37.79
C ARG A 136 7.23 28.20 -37.61
N PHE A 137 6.83 27.80 -36.41
CA PHE A 137 5.44 27.58 -36.06
C PHE A 137 4.65 28.89 -36.11
N ASP A 138 5.18 29.99 -35.58
CA ASP A 138 4.53 31.31 -35.67
C ASP A 138 4.34 31.77 -37.13
N ALA A 139 5.32 31.52 -37.99
CA ALA A 139 5.21 31.79 -39.43
C ALA A 139 4.09 30.94 -40.07
N LEU A 140 3.98 29.67 -39.70
CA LEU A 140 2.91 28.78 -40.16
C LEU A 140 1.53 29.23 -39.66
N VAL A 141 1.43 29.71 -38.42
CA VAL A 141 0.22 30.30 -37.85
C VAL A 141 -0.22 31.50 -38.68
N LEU A 142 0.70 32.44 -38.92
CA LEU A 142 0.43 33.63 -39.73
C LEU A 142 0.04 33.28 -41.17
N GLU A 143 0.71 32.31 -41.80
CA GLU A 143 0.37 31.81 -43.12
C GLU A 143 -1.06 31.27 -43.15
N LEU A 144 -1.42 30.39 -42.22
CA LEU A 144 -2.73 29.77 -42.18
C LEU A 144 -3.82 30.81 -41.94
N VAL A 145 -3.71 31.63 -40.88
CA VAL A 145 -4.75 32.62 -40.51
C VAL A 145 -4.95 33.67 -41.59
N THR A 146 -3.87 34.13 -42.25
CA THR A 146 -3.97 35.07 -43.38
C THR A 146 -4.66 34.44 -44.58
N THR A 147 -4.34 33.18 -44.87
CA THR A 147 -4.98 32.44 -45.97
C THR A 147 -6.48 32.27 -45.73
N ILE A 148 -6.88 31.83 -44.53
CA ILE A 148 -8.31 31.68 -44.22
C ILE A 148 -9.03 33.03 -44.08
N ALA A 149 -8.35 34.12 -43.67
CA ALA A 149 -8.89 35.48 -43.71
C ALA A 149 -9.25 35.91 -45.14
N GLY A 150 -8.37 35.65 -46.11
CA GLY A 150 -8.65 35.86 -47.53
C GLY A 150 -9.92 35.13 -47.99
N VAL A 151 -10.10 33.88 -47.57
CA VAL A 151 -11.28 33.06 -47.89
C VAL A 151 -12.55 33.57 -47.20
N ALA A 152 -12.47 33.92 -45.91
CA ALA A 152 -13.62 34.42 -45.14
C ALA A 152 -14.17 35.72 -45.75
N VAL A 153 -13.30 36.62 -46.18
CA VAL A 153 -13.67 37.87 -46.85
C VAL A 153 -14.41 37.62 -48.17
N GLY A 154 -14.13 36.53 -48.87
CA GLY A 154 -14.85 36.16 -50.10
C GLY A 154 -16.19 35.45 -49.87
N LYS A 155 -16.42 34.91 -48.67
CA LYS A 155 -17.62 34.10 -48.37
C LYS A 155 -18.79 34.96 -47.86
N PRO A 156 -20.05 34.70 -48.29
CA PRO A 156 -21.23 35.35 -47.71
C PRO A 156 -21.36 35.11 -46.20
N SER A 157 -20.92 33.94 -45.72
CA SER A 157 -20.93 33.58 -44.31
C SER A 157 -19.92 34.34 -43.45
N ARG A 158 -18.96 35.05 -44.08
CA ARG A 158 -17.81 35.71 -43.45
C ARG A 158 -17.02 34.82 -42.49
N TYR A 159 -17.06 33.51 -42.68
CA TYR A 159 -16.47 32.50 -41.82
C TYR A 159 -15.61 31.54 -42.63
N ALA A 160 -14.40 31.28 -42.17
CA ALA A 160 -13.51 30.28 -42.75
C ALA A 160 -12.71 29.58 -41.66
N THR A 161 -12.38 28.33 -41.95
CA THR A 161 -11.60 27.43 -41.09
C THR A 161 -10.48 26.82 -41.92
N GLY A 162 -9.39 26.48 -41.27
CA GLY A 162 -8.33 25.77 -41.96
C GLY A 162 -7.51 24.92 -41.02
N ARG A 163 -6.73 24.04 -41.61
CA ARG A 163 -5.68 23.32 -40.90
C ARG A 163 -4.36 23.41 -41.65
N SER A 164 -3.28 23.20 -40.91
CA SER A 164 -1.97 22.96 -41.48
C SER A 164 -1.18 21.96 -40.65
N TRP A 165 -0.24 21.28 -41.28
CA TRP A 165 0.63 20.30 -40.62
C TRP A 165 2.01 20.90 -40.35
N PHE A 166 2.44 20.83 -39.09
CA PHE A 166 3.78 21.21 -38.66
C PHE A 166 4.63 19.96 -38.44
N GLU A 167 5.48 19.63 -39.42
CA GLU A 167 6.24 18.38 -39.48
C GLU A 167 7.21 18.20 -38.30
N GLU A 168 7.89 19.27 -37.88
CA GLU A 168 8.99 19.21 -36.89
C GLU A 168 8.56 18.64 -35.54
N GLN A 169 7.30 18.86 -35.14
CA GLN A 169 6.73 18.31 -33.91
C GLN A 169 5.50 17.44 -34.13
N ARG A 170 5.18 17.15 -35.39
CA ARG A 170 3.99 16.37 -35.77
C ARG A 170 2.70 16.93 -35.18
N LEU A 171 2.59 18.26 -35.20
CA LEU A 171 1.41 18.98 -34.70
C LEU A 171 0.50 19.34 -35.87
N THR A 172 -0.81 19.23 -35.64
CA THR A 172 -1.79 19.80 -36.58
C THR A 172 -2.27 21.12 -36.01
N LEU A 173 -2.02 22.19 -36.74
CA LEU A 173 -2.52 23.51 -36.45
C LEU A 173 -3.93 23.64 -37.04
N PHE A 174 -4.89 24.05 -36.24
CA PHE A 174 -6.24 24.39 -36.66
C PHE A 174 -6.50 25.87 -36.43
N ALA A 175 -7.18 26.53 -37.35
CA ALA A 175 -7.52 27.94 -37.22
C ALA A 175 -8.91 28.25 -37.74
N LEU A 176 -9.52 29.29 -37.19
CA LEU A 176 -10.75 29.88 -37.69
C LEU A 176 -10.68 31.40 -37.65
N VAL A 177 -11.35 32.02 -38.62
CA VAL A 177 -11.57 33.46 -38.67
C VAL A 177 -13.04 33.74 -38.95
N GLN A 178 -13.52 34.87 -38.45
CA GLN A 178 -14.90 35.27 -38.70
C GLN A 178 -15.08 36.78 -38.64
N CYS A 179 -16.01 37.30 -39.46
CA CYS A 179 -16.60 38.64 -39.29
C CYS A 179 -18.13 38.55 -39.15
N THR A 180 -18.78 39.63 -38.73
CA THR A 180 -20.23 39.77 -38.87
C THR A 180 -20.63 39.94 -40.34
N VAL A 181 -21.79 39.37 -40.70
CA VAL A 181 -22.25 39.28 -42.09
C VAL A 181 -22.64 40.64 -42.69
N ASP A 182 -22.96 41.63 -41.85
CA ASP A 182 -23.25 43.01 -42.27
C ASP A 182 -22.00 43.77 -42.76
N MET A 183 -20.79 43.27 -42.52
CA MET A 183 -19.57 43.92 -42.96
C MET A 183 -19.32 43.72 -44.47
N SER A 184 -18.90 44.80 -45.13
CA SER A 184 -18.35 44.72 -46.49
C SER A 184 -17.07 43.87 -46.50
N PRO A 185 -16.67 43.30 -47.65
CA PRO A 185 -15.42 42.54 -47.75
C PRO A 185 -14.21 43.34 -47.28
N GLU A 186 -14.14 44.63 -47.61
CA GLU A 186 -13.03 45.54 -47.29
C GLU A 186 -12.94 45.75 -45.77
N ARG A 187 -14.07 46.03 -45.10
CA ARG A 187 -14.09 46.24 -43.66
C ARG A 187 -13.84 44.95 -42.86
N CYS A 188 -14.29 43.81 -43.37
CA CYS A 188 -13.96 42.51 -42.77
C CYS A 188 -12.45 42.23 -42.90
N ARG A 189 -11.86 42.51 -44.08
CA ARG A 189 -10.42 42.37 -44.30
C ARG A 189 -9.61 43.25 -43.36
N GLU A 190 -9.93 44.54 -43.29
CA GLU A 190 -9.28 45.49 -42.38
C GLU A 190 -9.35 45.03 -40.92
N CYS A 191 -10.50 44.53 -40.46
CA CYS A 191 -10.67 44.02 -39.11
C CYS A 191 -9.77 42.79 -38.85
N LEU A 192 -9.81 41.79 -39.74
CA LEU A 192 -9.03 40.57 -39.58
C LEU A 192 -7.52 40.83 -39.68
N ASP A 193 -7.07 41.65 -40.64
CA ASP A 193 -5.66 42.02 -40.80
C ASP A 193 -5.13 42.79 -39.58
N GLY A 194 -5.97 43.66 -39.00
CA GLY A 194 -5.68 44.33 -37.74
C GLY A 194 -5.52 43.37 -36.56
N LEU A 195 -6.33 42.31 -36.47
CA LEU A 195 -6.17 41.28 -35.44
C LEU A 195 -4.93 40.42 -35.69
N ILE A 196 -4.69 39.99 -36.93
CA ILE A 196 -3.55 39.13 -37.30
C ILE A 196 -2.22 39.85 -37.06
N SER A 197 -2.11 41.11 -37.44
CA SER A 197 -0.89 41.92 -37.23
C SER A 197 -0.58 42.14 -35.74
N ALA A 198 -1.57 42.06 -34.85
CA ALA A 198 -1.38 42.17 -33.41
C ALA A 198 -0.85 40.87 -32.76
N PHE A 199 -0.81 39.73 -33.46
CA PHE A 199 -0.45 38.43 -32.89
C PHE A 199 0.97 38.41 -32.29
N PRO A 200 2.04 38.83 -33.01
CA PRO A 200 3.40 38.74 -32.48
C PRO A 200 3.63 39.59 -31.22
N ALA A 201 2.88 40.69 -31.07
CA ALA A 201 2.94 41.53 -29.87
C ALA A 201 2.04 41.04 -28.74
N THR A 202 0.99 40.27 -29.05
CA THR A 202 0.01 39.79 -28.07
C THR A 202 0.41 38.45 -27.45
N PHE A 203 1.10 37.58 -28.20
CA PHE A 203 1.43 36.21 -27.76
C PHE A 203 2.94 35.95 -27.84
N PRO A 204 3.54 35.32 -26.81
CA PRO A 204 4.88 34.73 -26.90
C PRO A 204 5.05 33.79 -28.11
N SER A 205 6.29 33.70 -28.60
CA SER A 205 6.63 32.83 -29.74
C SER A 205 6.38 31.35 -29.45
N GLY A 206 5.83 30.64 -30.44
CA GLY A 206 5.59 29.20 -30.39
C GLY A 206 4.35 28.77 -29.61
N GLN A 207 3.47 29.69 -29.23
CA GLN A 207 2.29 29.35 -28.44
C GLN A 207 1.37 28.36 -29.18
N HIS A 208 0.91 27.28 -28.54
CA HIS A 208 0.07 26.26 -29.21
C HIS A 208 -1.30 26.76 -29.64
N GLY A 209 -1.76 27.87 -29.06
CA GLY A 209 -3.04 28.46 -29.38
C GLY A 209 -3.16 29.90 -28.93
N GLY A 210 -3.84 30.69 -29.73
CA GLY A 210 -4.05 32.11 -29.49
C GLY A 210 -5.36 32.55 -30.12
N ARG A 211 -6.10 33.38 -29.39
CA ARG A 211 -7.35 33.99 -29.88
C ARG A 211 -7.43 35.45 -29.52
N ILE A 212 -7.84 36.26 -30.50
CA ILE A 212 -8.19 37.66 -30.30
C ILE A 212 -9.63 37.84 -30.77
N LEU A 213 -10.46 38.33 -29.86
CA LEU A 213 -11.89 38.53 -30.04
C LEU A 213 -12.19 40.03 -29.97
N VAL A 214 -12.86 40.54 -31.00
CA VAL A 214 -13.57 41.82 -30.96
C VAL A 214 -15.01 41.58 -31.43
N PRO A 215 -15.99 42.41 -31.05
CA PRO A 215 -17.40 42.07 -31.28
C PRO A 215 -17.74 41.73 -32.73
N ARG A 216 -17.07 42.37 -33.70
CA ARG A 216 -17.33 42.19 -35.13
C ARG A 216 -16.44 41.18 -35.84
N CYS A 217 -15.27 40.84 -35.30
CA CYS A 217 -14.37 39.88 -35.94
C CYS A 217 -13.50 39.10 -34.95
N THR A 218 -13.02 37.95 -35.39
CA THR A 218 -12.32 37.02 -34.51
C THR A 218 -11.28 36.24 -35.29
N VAL A 219 -10.13 36.04 -34.68
CA VAL A 219 -9.09 35.13 -35.16
C VAL A 219 -8.73 34.20 -34.01
N ARG A 220 -8.74 32.89 -34.27
CA ARG A 220 -8.30 31.88 -33.32
C ARG A 220 -7.52 30.79 -34.03
N TYR A 221 -6.44 30.33 -33.39
CA TYR A 221 -5.75 29.11 -33.77
C TYR A 221 -5.47 28.26 -32.52
N GLU A 222 -5.33 26.95 -32.72
CA GLU A 222 -5.04 25.96 -31.68
C GLU A 222 -4.43 24.70 -32.30
N THR A 223 -3.64 23.94 -31.55
CA THR A 223 -3.13 22.63 -31.98
C THR A 223 -4.10 21.47 -31.74
N ASP A 224 -5.24 21.72 -31.09
CA ASP A 224 -6.34 20.77 -30.93
C ASP A 224 -7.53 21.12 -31.83
N ASN A 225 -8.38 20.14 -32.12
CA ASN A 225 -9.54 20.30 -33.01
C ASN A 225 -10.87 20.43 -32.25
N THR A 226 -10.85 20.68 -30.95
CA THR A 226 -12.05 20.60 -30.10
C THR A 226 -12.95 21.83 -30.20
N PHE A 227 -12.43 22.93 -30.74
CA PHE A 227 -13.09 24.24 -30.70
C PHE A 227 -13.94 24.57 -31.94
N PHE A 228 -13.93 23.77 -33.00
CA PHE A 228 -14.89 23.88 -34.11
C PHE A 228 -15.05 22.56 -34.87
N ASN A 229 -16.12 22.43 -35.65
CA ASN A 229 -16.34 21.26 -36.49
C ASN A 229 -15.36 21.19 -37.69
N THR A 230 -14.47 20.19 -37.70
CA THR A 230 -13.46 20.00 -38.76
C THR A 230 -13.95 19.26 -40.01
N ALA A 231 -15.24 18.91 -40.11
CA ALA A 231 -15.77 18.19 -41.27
C ALA A 231 -15.67 19.00 -42.57
N ASP A 232 -15.88 20.33 -42.50
CA ASP A 232 -15.86 21.24 -43.66
C ASP A 232 -14.78 22.32 -43.51
N LEU A 233 -13.51 21.93 -43.69
CA LEU A 233 -12.38 22.86 -43.69
C LEU A 233 -12.35 23.69 -44.97
N SER A 234 -12.14 25.00 -44.85
CA SER A 234 -12.01 25.89 -46.01
C SER A 234 -10.63 25.79 -46.67
N VAL A 235 -9.58 25.52 -45.89
CA VAL A 235 -8.19 25.43 -46.36
C VAL A 235 -7.47 24.29 -45.65
N ASP A 236 -6.63 23.54 -46.38
CA ASP A 236 -5.75 22.49 -45.84
C ASP A 236 -4.33 22.68 -46.41
N LEU A 237 -3.48 23.40 -45.66
CA LEU A 237 -2.11 23.73 -46.07
C LEU A 237 -1.12 22.65 -45.62
N HIS A 238 -0.06 22.45 -46.40
CA HIS A 238 1.06 21.54 -46.06
C HIS A 238 0.58 20.11 -45.72
N LYS A 239 -0.36 19.55 -46.49
CA LYS A 239 -0.93 18.21 -46.25
C LYS A 239 0.14 17.17 -45.88
N GLN A 240 -0.12 16.42 -44.82
CA GLN A 240 0.74 15.31 -44.41
C GLN A 240 0.94 14.35 -45.59
N LYS A 241 2.18 14.15 -46.02
CA LYS A 241 2.49 13.18 -47.08
C LYS A 241 2.09 11.80 -46.57
N GLN A 242 1.07 11.20 -47.19
CA GLN A 242 0.70 9.82 -46.86
C GLN A 242 1.85 8.89 -47.24
N ALA A 243 2.40 8.19 -46.25
CA ALA A 243 3.34 7.10 -46.50
C ALA A 243 2.61 5.96 -47.22
N LYS A 244 3.22 5.38 -48.27
CA LYS A 244 2.72 4.15 -48.90
C LYS A 244 2.61 3.04 -47.86
N PRO A 245 1.56 2.18 -47.89
CA PRO A 245 1.43 1.12 -46.91
C PRO A 245 2.58 0.11 -47.07
N SER A 246 3.40 -0.03 -46.03
CA SER A 246 4.38 -1.10 -45.94
C SER A 246 3.67 -2.40 -45.52
N LYS A 247 4.16 -3.56 -45.97
CA LYS A 247 3.66 -4.91 -45.58
C LYS A 247 3.86 -5.26 -44.10
N VAL A 248 4.16 -4.27 -43.25
CA VAL A 248 4.44 -4.42 -41.81
C VAL A 248 3.20 -4.93 -41.05
N TRP A 249 1.99 -4.60 -41.49
CA TRP A 249 0.75 -5.03 -40.81
C TRP A 249 0.54 -6.56 -40.79
N LEU A 250 1.04 -7.27 -41.81
CA LEU A 250 0.98 -8.74 -41.83
C LEU A 250 1.93 -9.37 -40.80
N TRP A 251 3.12 -8.79 -40.62
CA TRP A 251 4.09 -9.28 -39.65
C TRP A 251 3.72 -8.89 -38.21
N THR A 252 3.11 -7.72 -38.00
CA THR A 252 2.62 -7.31 -36.67
C THR A 252 1.43 -8.16 -36.22
N THR A 253 0.51 -8.51 -37.11
CA THR A 253 -0.62 -9.38 -36.78
C THR A 253 -0.16 -10.80 -36.44
N ILE A 254 0.77 -11.38 -37.21
CA ILE A 254 1.36 -12.70 -36.89
C ILE A 254 2.11 -12.66 -35.55
N ALA A 255 2.87 -11.59 -35.28
CA ALA A 255 3.58 -11.44 -34.01
C ALA A 255 2.64 -11.31 -32.80
N VAL A 256 1.56 -10.54 -32.93
CA VAL A 256 0.56 -10.38 -31.86
C VAL A 256 -0.19 -11.69 -31.60
N VAL A 257 -0.62 -12.41 -32.64
CA VAL A 257 -1.30 -13.71 -32.48
C VAL A 257 -0.35 -14.75 -31.85
N SER A 258 0.91 -14.77 -32.28
CA SER A 258 1.92 -15.65 -31.68
C SER A 258 2.17 -15.33 -30.21
N LEU A 259 2.22 -14.04 -29.84
CA LEU A 259 2.37 -13.60 -28.46
C LEU A 259 1.15 -13.96 -27.60
N LEU A 260 -0.06 -13.86 -28.14
CA LEU A 260 -1.30 -14.27 -27.47
C LEU A 260 -1.36 -15.79 -27.26
N LEU A 261 -0.93 -16.60 -28.24
CA LEU A 261 -0.86 -18.05 -28.09
C LEU A 261 0.20 -18.48 -27.08
N LEU A 262 1.36 -17.83 -27.07
CA LEU A 262 2.42 -18.07 -26.08
C LEU A 262 1.97 -17.66 -24.68
N SER A 263 1.27 -16.53 -24.53
CA SER A 263 0.75 -16.11 -23.22
C SER A 263 -0.36 -17.04 -22.73
N ALA A 264 -1.28 -17.47 -23.59
CA ALA A 264 -2.31 -18.45 -23.25
C ALA A 264 -1.70 -19.81 -22.86
N SER A 265 -0.70 -20.28 -23.61
CA SER A 265 0.04 -21.51 -23.28
C SER A 265 0.78 -21.40 -21.94
N PHE A 266 1.42 -20.26 -21.66
CA PHE A 266 2.07 -20.00 -20.38
C PHE A 266 1.07 -19.97 -19.21
N LEU A 267 -0.08 -19.31 -19.39
CA LEU A 267 -1.15 -19.28 -18.40
C LEU A 267 -1.73 -20.69 -18.15
N LEU A 268 -1.95 -21.47 -19.20
CA LEU A 268 -2.41 -22.86 -19.10
C LEU A 268 -1.36 -23.74 -18.40
N HIS A 269 -0.09 -23.63 -18.74
CA HIS A 269 0.99 -24.35 -18.08
C HIS A 269 1.08 -23.98 -16.60
N ARG A 270 0.99 -22.69 -16.26
CA ARG A 270 0.91 -22.24 -14.87
C ARG A 270 -0.32 -22.80 -14.16
N TRP A 271 -1.47 -22.79 -14.79
CA TRP A 271 -2.71 -23.35 -14.24
C TRP A 271 -2.58 -24.85 -13.98
N ILE A 272 -2.04 -25.63 -14.92
CA ILE A 272 -1.75 -27.06 -14.76
C ILE A 272 -0.75 -27.28 -13.62
N LYS A 273 0.33 -26.49 -13.55
CA LYS A 273 1.34 -26.60 -12.48
C LYS A 273 0.74 -26.28 -11.11
N ILE A 274 -0.12 -25.26 -11.02
CA ILE A 274 -0.85 -24.91 -9.79
C ILE A 274 -1.83 -26.02 -9.41
N ARG A 275 -2.61 -26.57 -10.35
CA ARG A 275 -3.51 -27.70 -10.10
C ARG A 275 -2.75 -28.94 -9.62
N ARG A 276 -1.68 -29.33 -10.30
CA ARG A 276 -0.82 -30.45 -9.89
C ARG A 276 -0.25 -30.23 -8.49
N LYS A 277 0.27 -29.04 -8.18
CA LYS A 277 0.74 -28.69 -6.83
C LYS A 277 -0.38 -28.81 -5.78
N ARG A 278 -1.59 -28.35 -6.09
CA ARG A 278 -2.76 -28.46 -5.20
C ARG A 278 -3.18 -29.91 -4.99
N GLU A 279 -3.17 -30.74 -6.04
CA GLU A 279 -3.50 -32.17 -5.95
C GLU A 279 -2.47 -32.94 -5.13
N ILE A 280 -1.17 -32.70 -5.34
CA ILE A 280 -0.10 -33.27 -4.53
C ILE A 280 -0.24 -32.84 -3.06
N ALA A 281 -0.48 -31.55 -2.80
CA ALA A 281 -0.70 -31.06 -1.45
C ALA A 281 -1.92 -31.72 -0.76
N ARG A 282 -3.02 -31.93 -1.49
CA ARG A 282 -4.20 -32.66 -0.99
C ARG A 282 -3.89 -34.13 -0.71
N LEU A 283 -3.13 -34.80 -1.58
CA LEU A 283 -2.70 -36.18 -1.39
C LEU A 283 -1.82 -36.33 -0.15
N GLU A 284 -0.85 -35.42 0.03
CA GLU A 284 0.01 -35.37 1.22
C GLU A 284 -0.80 -35.10 2.49
N LEU A 285 -1.76 -34.16 2.43
CA LEU A 285 -2.68 -33.89 3.55
C LEU A 285 -3.48 -35.14 3.94
N ARG A 286 -4.01 -35.87 2.93
CA ARG A 286 -4.75 -37.13 3.14
C ARG A 286 -3.86 -38.21 3.74
N ARG A 287 -2.66 -38.42 3.20
CA ARG A 287 -1.68 -39.37 3.75
C ARG A 287 -1.33 -39.05 5.20
N LEU A 288 -1.08 -37.77 5.49
CA LEU A 288 -0.76 -37.31 6.83
C LEU A 288 -1.95 -37.49 7.80
N SER A 289 -3.17 -37.19 7.35
CA SER A 289 -4.39 -37.42 8.11
C SER A 289 -4.59 -38.91 8.44
N ILE A 290 -4.34 -39.81 7.47
CA ILE A 290 -4.37 -41.26 7.69
C ILE A 290 -3.29 -41.69 8.70
N ALA A 291 -2.06 -41.17 8.56
CA ALA A 291 -0.97 -41.48 9.51
C ALA A 291 -1.32 -41.05 10.94
N VAL A 292 -1.93 -39.87 11.11
CA VAL A 292 -2.43 -39.39 12.41
C VAL A 292 -3.51 -40.31 12.97
N LYS A 293 -4.49 -40.72 12.14
CA LYS A 293 -5.53 -41.68 12.55
C LYS A 293 -4.93 -43.02 12.99
N ASN A 294 -3.92 -43.53 12.28
CA ASN A 294 -3.24 -44.77 12.64
C ASN A 294 -2.52 -44.67 13.98
N VAL A 295 -1.79 -43.57 14.22
CA VAL A 295 -1.13 -43.33 15.53
C VAL A 295 -2.18 -43.34 16.64
N ILE A 296 -3.31 -42.68 16.45
CA ILE A 296 -4.37 -42.62 17.45
C ILE A 296 -5.04 -43.98 17.69
N ASN A 297 -5.27 -44.75 16.63
CA ASN A 297 -5.79 -46.11 16.76
C ASN A 297 -4.82 -47.00 17.55
N LEU A 298 -3.50 -46.82 17.38
CA LEU A 298 -2.51 -47.52 18.22
C LEU A 298 -2.66 -47.13 19.69
N TRP A 299 -2.81 -45.83 20.00
CA TRP A 299 -3.02 -45.37 21.37
C TRP A 299 -4.35 -45.86 21.99
N ARG A 300 -5.41 -45.95 21.19
CA ARG A 300 -6.70 -46.52 21.61
C ARG A 300 -6.58 -48.00 21.99
N LEU A 301 -5.64 -48.73 21.40
CA LEU A 301 -5.37 -50.13 21.73
C LEU A 301 -4.45 -50.28 22.97
N GLU A 302 -3.67 -49.26 23.29
CA GLU A 302 -2.75 -49.22 24.44
C GLU A 302 -3.37 -48.62 25.73
N GLU A 303 -4.71 -48.55 25.82
CA GLU A 303 -5.50 -47.90 26.90
C GLU A 303 -5.18 -48.33 28.35
N GLY A 304 -4.30 -49.31 28.57
CA GLY A 304 -3.97 -49.82 29.90
C GLY A 304 -2.83 -49.11 30.66
N ASN A 305 -1.99 -48.28 30.05
CA ASN A 305 -0.75 -47.84 30.74
C ASN A 305 -0.12 -46.47 30.36
N SER A 306 -0.74 -45.67 29.49
CA SER A 306 -0.07 -44.49 28.88
C SER A 306 -0.44 -43.13 29.48
N GLY A 307 -1.49 -43.03 30.31
CA GLY A 307 -1.92 -41.74 30.88
C GLY A 307 -2.42 -40.71 29.86
N PHE A 308 -2.71 -41.16 28.63
CA PHE A 308 -3.18 -40.37 27.49
C PHE A 308 -4.63 -40.74 27.15
N SER A 309 -5.52 -39.75 27.02
CA SER A 309 -6.96 -39.94 26.80
C SER A 309 -7.44 -39.35 25.48
N LEU A 310 -8.42 -40.00 24.85
CA LEU A 310 -9.16 -39.42 23.71
C LEU A 310 -10.41 -38.72 24.22
N TYR A 311 -10.52 -37.42 23.91
CA TYR A 311 -11.65 -36.59 24.31
C TYR A 311 -12.58 -36.32 23.14
N ASP A 312 -13.88 -36.21 23.43
CA ASP A 312 -14.88 -35.77 22.48
C ASP A 312 -14.89 -34.23 22.35
N PHE A 313 -15.28 -33.74 21.17
CA PHE A 313 -15.35 -32.30 20.94
C PHE A 313 -16.34 -31.61 21.87
N SER A 314 -17.47 -32.28 22.19
CA SER A 314 -18.45 -31.80 23.16
C SER A 314 -17.85 -31.62 24.55
N GLN A 315 -16.97 -32.52 24.99
CA GLN A 315 -16.26 -32.42 26.27
C GLN A 315 -15.32 -31.22 26.27
N MET A 316 -14.51 -31.03 25.23
CA MET A 316 -13.59 -29.88 25.12
C MET A 316 -14.33 -28.55 25.01
N LYS A 317 -15.44 -28.52 24.27
CA LYS A 317 -16.31 -27.36 24.17
C LYS A 317 -16.96 -27.03 25.51
N GLY A 318 -17.44 -28.04 26.25
CA GLY A 318 -18.00 -27.85 27.59
C GLY A 318 -16.94 -27.33 28.58
N ALA A 319 -15.79 -28.00 28.64
CA ALA A 319 -14.69 -27.67 29.55
C ALA A 319 -14.16 -26.25 29.39
N THR A 320 -14.20 -25.70 28.16
CA THR A 320 -13.71 -24.35 27.82
C THR A 320 -14.81 -23.29 27.78
N ASN A 321 -16.05 -23.62 28.17
CA ASN A 321 -17.22 -22.75 28.03
C ASN A 321 -17.40 -22.22 26.59
N GLY A 322 -17.37 -23.13 25.62
CA GLY A 322 -17.52 -22.79 24.21
C GLY A 322 -16.30 -22.13 23.59
N PHE A 323 -15.09 -22.39 24.11
CA PHE A 323 -13.86 -21.68 23.72
C PHE A 323 -13.98 -20.15 23.94
N SER A 324 -14.57 -19.75 25.07
CA SER A 324 -14.76 -18.34 25.42
C SER A 324 -13.45 -17.56 25.41
N ILE A 325 -13.50 -16.30 24.98
CA ILE A 325 -12.36 -15.39 24.99
C ILE A 325 -11.82 -15.17 26.40
N GLU A 326 -12.67 -15.25 27.43
CA GLU A 326 -12.30 -15.14 28.85
C GLU A 326 -11.38 -16.27 29.31
N ASN A 327 -11.56 -17.46 28.73
CA ASN A 327 -10.74 -18.63 29.01
C ASN A 327 -9.46 -18.67 28.16
N LYS A 328 -9.24 -17.70 27.26
CA LYS A 328 -8.08 -17.71 26.37
C LYS A 328 -6.81 -17.39 27.15
N LEU A 329 -5.86 -18.32 27.16
CA LEU A 329 -4.56 -18.18 27.80
C LEU A 329 -3.55 -17.47 26.90
N GLY A 330 -3.63 -17.71 25.59
CA GLY A 330 -2.75 -17.12 24.58
C GLY A 330 -3.11 -17.59 23.16
N GLN A 331 -2.45 -17.00 22.16
CA GLN A 331 -2.55 -17.43 20.77
C GLN A 331 -1.21 -17.18 20.08
N GLY A 332 -0.62 -18.25 19.53
CA GLY A 332 0.57 -18.18 18.69
C GLY A 332 0.25 -18.57 17.24
N GLY A 333 1.30 -18.74 16.42
CA GLY A 333 1.17 -19.17 15.02
C GLY A 333 0.50 -20.54 14.80
N PHE A 334 0.31 -21.30 15.87
CA PHE A 334 -0.12 -22.70 15.84
C PHE A 334 -1.56 -22.91 16.33
N GLY A 335 -2.19 -21.89 16.91
CA GLY A 335 -3.54 -22.00 17.43
C GLY A 335 -3.77 -21.19 18.72
N ALA A 336 -5.01 -21.17 19.16
CA ALA A 336 -5.39 -20.55 20.44
C ALA A 336 -5.36 -21.59 21.55
N VAL A 337 -4.86 -21.19 22.72
CA VAL A 337 -4.82 -22.02 23.93
C VAL A 337 -5.83 -21.49 24.92
N TYR A 338 -6.64 -22.37 25.49
CA TYR A 338 -7.70 -22.05 26.43
C TYR A 338 -7.49 -22.78 27.75
N LYS A 339 -7.88 -22.16 28.87
CA LYS A 339 -8.09 -22.84 30.13
C LYS A 339 -9.40 -23.62 30.03
N GLY A 340 -9.40 -24.86 30.50
CA GLY A 340 -10.60 -25.65 30.66
C GLY A 340 -10.63 -26.35 32.00
N VAL A 341 -11.84 -26.78 32.40
CA VAL A 341 -12.05 -27.63 33.59
C VAL A 341 -12.87 -28.83 33.15
N LEU A 342 -12.32 -30.03 33.35
CA LEU A 342 -13.02 -31.29 33.06
C LEU A 342 -14.11 -31.56 34.12
N PRO A 343 -15.08 -32.46 33.85
CA PRO A 343 -16.16 -32.77 34.80
C PRO A 343 -15.69 -33.31 36.16
N ASP A 344 -14.50 -33.90 36.22
CA ASP A 344 -13.83 -34.38 37.43
C ASP A 344 -13.11 -33.27 38.22
N GLY A 345 -13.17 -32.02 37.74
CA GLY A 345 -12.52 -30.86 38.33
C GLY A 345 -11.08 -30.65 37.89
N LEU A 346 -10.53 -31.50 37.01
CA LEU A 346 -9.15 -31.35 36.52
C LEU A 346 -9.02 -30.11 35.63
N GLU A 347 -8.15 -29.18 36.03
CA GLU A 347 -7.79 -28.02 35.20
C GLU A 347 -6.85 -28.44 34.06
N ILE A 348 -7.19 -28.02 32.84
CA ILE A 348 -6.49 -28.40 31.61
C ILE A 348 -6.14 -27.18 30.75
N GLY A 349 -5.07 -27.29 29.97
CA GLY A 349 -4.74 -26.41 28.86
C GLY A 349 -5.19 -27.00 27.53
N VAL A 350 -6.07 -26.32 26.80
CA VAL A 350 -6.67 -26.81 25.55
C VAL A 350 -6.11 -26.01 24.37
N LYS A 351 -5.16 -26.59 23.63
CA LYS A 351 -4.57 -26.01 22.41
C LYS A 351 -5.42 -26.42 21.21
N ARG A 352 -6.24 -25.50 20.70
CA ARG A 352 -7.06 -25.70 19.50
C ARG A 352 -6.27 -25.21 18.28
N LEU A 353 -5.88 -26.14 17.42
CA LEU A 353 -5.10 -25.83 16.22
C LEU A 353 -5.99 -25.18 15.17
N GLY A 354 -5.42 -24.24 14.41
CA GLY A 354 -6.14 -23.56 13.31
C GLY A 354 -6.52 -24.53 12.17
N PRO A 355 -7.55 -24.19 11.37
CA PRO A 355 -8.05 -25.07 10.32
C PRO A 355 -6.99 -25.42 9.27
N CYS A 356 -6.73 -26.72 9.12
CA CYS A 356 -6.04 -27.42 8.02
C CYS A 356 -4.88 -26.72 7.29
N SER A 357 -3.92 -26.12 8.02
CA SER A 357 -2.60 -25.89 7.42
C SER A 357 -1.80 -27.20 7.41
N LEU A 358 -1.06 -27.49 6.33
CA LEU A 358 -0.17 -28.66 6.26
C LEU A 358 0.80 -28.68 7.46
N GLN A 359 1.19 -27.49 7.93
CA GLN A 359 2.06 -27.31 9.07
C GLN A 359 1.40 -27.72 10.40
N GLY A 360 0.18 -27.25 10.69
CA GLY A 360 -0.53 -27.60 11.92
C GLY A 360 -0.81 -29.09 12.03
N LEU A 361 -1.00 -29.80 10.90
CA LEU A 361 -1.13 -31.27 10.90
C LEU A 361 0.19 -31.99 11.19
N LEU A 362 1.32 -31.47 10.70
CA LEU A 362 2.65 -32.03 10.99
C LEU A 362 2.98 -31.83 12.47
N GLU A 363 2.69 -30.65 13.02
CA GLU A 363 2.87 -30.34 14.44
C GLU A 363 1.99 -31.21 15.32
N PHE A 364 0.70 -31.34 15.00
CA PHE A 364 -0.21 -32.22 15.71
C PHE A 364 0.30 -33.67 15.73
N LYS A 365 0.79 -34.16 14.58
CA LYS A 365 1.39 -35.49 14.49
C LYS A 365 2.64 -35.59 15.37
N ASN A 366 3.53 -34.60 15.32
CA ASN A 366 4.76 -34.58 16.10
C ASN A 366 4.46 -34.55 17.60
N GLU A 367 3.58 -33.67 18.07
CA GLU A 367 3.20 -33.55 19.49
C GLU A 367 2.62 -34.86 20.02
N ILE A 368 1.73 -35.53 19.28
CA ILE A 368 1.17 -36.84 19.67
C ILE A 368 2.22 -37.95 19.62
N GLN A 369 3.11 -37.96 18.62
CA GLN A 369 4.13 -39.00 18.50
C GLN A 369 5.23 -38.89 19.57
N LEU A 370 5.55 -37.67 19.99
CA LEU A 370 6.63 -37.34 20.92
C LEU A 370 6.16 -37.29 22.37
N ILE A 371 5.25 -36.38 22.71
CA ILE A 371 4.96 -36.05 24.12
C ILE A 371 4.25 -37.22 24.82
N ALA A 372 3.45 -38.02 24.10
CA ALA A 372 2.83 -39.21 24.69
C ALA A 372 3.88 -40.26 25.16
N LYS A 373 5.12 -40.18 24.69
CA LYS A 373 6.23 -41.07 25.09
C LYS A 373 7.25 -40.41 26.01
N LEU A 374 7.16 -39.10 26.22
CA LEU A 374 8.10 -38.33 27.03
C LEU A 374 7.44 -38.03 28.38
N GLN A 375 8.08 -38.49 29.46
CA GLN A 375 7.61 -38.23 30.82
C GLN A 375 8.79 -37.77 31.66
N HIS A 376 8.77 -36.50 32.05
CA HIS A 376 9.80 -35.90 32.87
C HIS A 376 9.22 -34.72 33.64
N ARG A 377 9.73 -34.45 34.85
CA ARG A 377 9.22 -33.38 35.73
C ARG A 377 9.33 -31.98 35.10
N ASN A 378 10.30 -31.78 34.20
CA ASN A 378 10.55 -30.52 33.50
C ASN A 378 10.03 -30.49 32.05
N LEU A 379 9.09 -31.38 31.70
CA LEU A 379 8.39 -31.34 30.41
C LEU A 379 6.89 -31.24 30.67
N VAL A 380 6.18 -30.45 29.87
CA VAL A 380 4.71 -30.32 29.99
C VAL A 380 4.06 -31.62 29.51
N ARG A 381 3.19 -32.19 30.35
CA ARG A 381 2.50 -33.44 30.08
C ARG A 381 1.31 -33.23 29.14
N LEU A 382 1.30 -33.96 28.03
CA LEU A 382 0.14 -34.12 27.16
C LEU A 382 -0.80 -35.16 27.80
N LEU A 383 -2.00 -34.72 28.16
CA LEU A 383 -3.05 -35.55 28.76
C LEU A 383 -3.88 -36.29 27.71
N GLY A 384 -3.93 -35.77 26.49
CA GLY A 384 -4.79 -36.35 25.46
C GLY A 384 -4.97 -35.49 24.23
N CYS A 385 -5.84 -35.94 23.34
CA CYS A 385 -6.24 -35.18 22.17
C CYS A 385 -7.72 -35.37 21.84
N CYS A 386 -8.26 -34.45 21.04
CA CYS A 386 -9.58 -34.55 20.46
C CYS A 386 -9.48 -34.32 18.94
N ILE A 387 -10.18 -35.17 18.18
CA ILE A 387 -10.30 -35.05 16.73
C ILE A 387 -11.75 -35.21 16.34
N GLU A 388 -12.30 -34.19 15.68
CA GLU A 388 -13.61 -34.24 15.06
C GLU A 388 -13.50 -33.90 13.57
N GLY A 389 -13.79 -34.88 12.72
CA GLY A 389 -13.68 -34.75 11.27
C GLY A 389 -12.26 -34.42 10.78
N GLU A 390 -12.18 -33.62 9.71
CA GLU A 390 -10.90 -33.16 9.16
C GLU A 390 -10.43 -31.82 9.74
N HIS A 391 -11.30 -31.07 10.42
CA HIS A 391 -11.08 -29.66 10.75
C HIS A 391 -10.76 -29.39 12.21
N GLU A 392 -11.24 -30.20 13.16
CA GLU A 392 -10.98 -29.99 14.58
C GLU A 392 -9.85 -30.90 15.04
N LYS A 393 -8.74 -30.29 15.44
CA LYS A 393 -7.56 -30.93 16.04
C LYS A 393 -7.22 -30.18 17.32
N ILE A 394 -7.40 -30.85 18.45
CA ILE A 394 -7.24 -30.26 19.78
C ILE A 394 -6.27 -31.11 20.59
N LEU A 395 -5.33 -30.47 21.27
CA LEU A 395 -4.39 -31.10 22.20
C LEU A 395 -4.70 -30.63 23.62
N VAL A 396 -4.67 -31.57 24.56
CA VAL A 396 -5.06 -31.35 25.96
C VAL A 396 -3.83 -31.56 26.84
N TYR A 397 -3.43 -30.52 27.54
CA TYR A 397 -2.25 -30.45 28.39
C TYR A 397 -2.64 -30.28 29.85
N GLU A 398 -1.71 -30.60 30.76
CA GLU A 398 -1.82 -30.13 32.14
C GLU A 398 -1.86 -28.59 32.18
N TYR A 399 -2.69 -28.02 33.07
CA TYR A 399 -2.76 -26.57 33.20
C TYR A 399 -1.54 -26.02 33.95
N MET A 400 -0.95 -24.95 33.39
CA MET A 400 0.21 -24.27 33.94
C MET A 400 -0.21 -22.89 34.48
N PRO A 401 -0.43 -22.73 35.80
CA PRO A 401 -1.07 -21.54 36.37
C PRO A 401 -0.21 -20.27 36.25
N ASN A 402 1.11 -20.41 36.29
CA ASN A 402 2.04 -19.27 36.19
C ASN A 402 2.42 -18.93 34.73
N LYS A 403 1.78 -19.58 33.76
CA LYS A 403 1.95 -19.34 32.31
C LYS A 403 3.42 -19.47 31.87
N SER A 404 3.82 -18.78 30.80
CA SER A 404 5.14 -18.85 30.20
C SER A 404 6.14 -17.89 30.86
N LEU A 405 7.43 -18.27 30.82
CA LEU A 405 8.53 -17.58 31.48
C LEU A 405 8.74 -16.16 30.95
N ASP A 406 8.58 -15.96 29.64
CA ASP A 406 8.70 -14.66 28.96
C ASP A 406 7.76 -13.58 29.54
N LEU A 407 6.55 -13.97 29.96
CA LEU A 407 5.58 -13.07 30.60
C LEU A 407 6.00 -12.59 31.99
N ILE A 408 7.06 -13.19 32.56
CA ILE A 408 7.58 -12.86 33.88
C ILE A 408 8.93 -12.16 33.74
N ILE A 409 9.91 -12.75 33.05
CA ILE A 409 11.29 -12.23 33.01
C ILE A 409 11.42 -10.91 32.25
N PHE A 410 10.53 -10.61 31.30
CA PHE A 410 10.57 -9.36 30.53
C PHE A 410 9.63 -8.27 31.07
N ASP A 411 8.88 -8.55 32.14
CA ASP A 411 8.01 -7.59 32.81
C ASP A 411 8.74 -7.01 34.02
N ASN A 412 8.95 -5.68 34.06
CA ASN A 412 9.72 -5.03 35.12
C ASN A 412 9.17 -5.30 36.55
N LYS A 413 7.86 -5.50 36.71
CA LYS A 413 7.24 -5.72 38.03
C LYS A 413 7.26 -7.20 38.41
N LYS A 414 6.97 -8.09 37.46
CA LYS A 414 6.96 -9.53 37.71
C LYS A 414 8.37 -10.12 37.74
N GLY A 415 9.30 -9.60 36.95
CA GLY A 415 10.71 -10.00 36.95
C GLY A 415 11.38 -9.79 38.29
N ALA A 416 11.01 -8.72 39.00
CA ALA A 416 11.46 -8.46 40.37
C ALA A 416 10.98 -9.50 41.40
N SER A 417 9.97 -10.31 41.08
CA SER A 417 9.51 -11.42 41.96
C SER A 417 10.31 -12.72 41.77
N LEU A 418 11.08 -12.81 40.68
CA LEU A 418 12.02 -13.89 40.37
C LEU A 418 13.43 -13.51 40.83
N ASP A 419 13.68 -13.77 42.11
CA ASP A 419 15.03 -13.71 42.69
C ASP A 419 15.99 -14.70 42.04
N TRP A 420 17.29 -14.53 42.32
CA TRP A 420 18.33 -15.37 41.74
C TRP A 420 18.14 -16.87 42.02
N PRO A 421 17.82 -17.32 43.27
CA PRO A 421 17.53 -18.72 43.54
C PRO A 421 16.40 -19.32 42.69
N LYS A 422 15.30 -18.59 42.46
CA LYS A 422 14.23 -19.06 41.57
C LYS A 422 14.70 -19.15 40.11
N ARG A 423 15.50 -18.18 39.65
CA ARG A 423 16.09 -18.24 38.30
C ARG A 423 17.03 -19.43 38.15
N LEU A 424 17.84 -19.73 39.15
CA LEU A 424 18.68 -20.94 39.19
C LEU A 424 17.86 -22.22 39.06
N ASN A 425 16.78 -22.36 39.85
CA ASN A 425 15.87 -23.51 39.76
C ASN A 425 15.26 -23.64 38.35
N ILE A 426 14.91 -22.51 37.73
CA ILE A 426 14.39 -22.47 36.37
C ILE A 426 15.45 -22.93 35.35
N ILE A 427 16.67 -22.39 35.45
CA ILE A 427 17.79 -22.75 34.56
C ILE A 427 18.12 -24.24 34.68
N GLU A 428 18.27 -24.74 35.90
CA GLU A 428 18.56 -26.14 36.17
C GLU A 428 17.45 -27.05 35.63
N GLY A 429 16.18 -26.73 35.90
CA GLY A 429 15.07 -27.52 35.41
C GLY A 429 14.96 -27.54 33.88
N ILE A 430 15.25 -26.42 33.19
CA ILE A 430 15.33 -26.41 31.72
C ILE A 430 16.48 -27.30 31.25
N ALA A 431 17.67 -27.17 31.85
CA ALA A 431 18.85 -27.96 31.47
C ALA A 431 18.60 -29.47 31.65
N GLN A 432 17.97 -29.87 32.77
CA GLN A 432 17.57 -31.26 33.04
C GLN A 432 16.52 -31.77 32.05
N GLY A 433 15.52 -30.93 31.72
CA GLY A 433 14.52 -31.26 30.71
C GLY A 433 15.15 -31.51 29.35
N LEU A 434 16.11 -30.68 28.94
CA LEU A 434 16.79 -30.81 27.66
C LEU A 434 17.78 -31.98 27.63
N LEU A 435 18.52 -32.21 28.71
CA LEU A 435 19.37 -33.39 28.90
C LEU A 435 18.55 -34.68 28.75
N TYR A 436 17.36 -34.73 29.36
CA TYR A 436 16.46 -35.87 29.20
C TYR A 436 16.09 -36.10 27.73
N LEU A 437 15.75 -35.05 26.98
CA LEU A 437 15.42 -35.16 25.56
C LEU A 437 16.58 -35.69 24.71
N HIS A 438 17.80 -35.22 24.99
CA HIS A 438 18.99 -35.57 24.19
C HIS A 438 19.58 -36.95 24.53
N VAL A 439 19.58 -37.32 25.82
CA VAL A 439 20.37 -38.46 26.33
C VAL A 439 19.52 -39.54 26.98
N HIS A 440 18.60 -39.18 27.87
CA HIS A 440 17.94 -40.16 28.75
C HIS A 440 16.58 -40.67 28.26
N SER A 441 15.99 -40.00 27.28
CA SER A 441 14.77 -40.47 26.65
C SER A 441 15.06 -41.65 25.70
N ARG A 442 14.05 -42.48 25.44
CA ARG A 442 14.19 -43.69 24.60
C ARG A 442 14.62 -43.39 23.16
N LEU A 443 14.39 -42.16 22.72
CA LEU A 443 14.66 -41.66 21.37
C LEU A 443 15.34 -40.31 21.54
N CYS A 444 16.46 -40.04 20.87
CA CYS A 444 17.05 -38.71 20.93
C CYS A 444 16.08 -37.70 20.29
N VAL A 445 15.62 -36.72 21.06
CA VAL A 445 14.67 -35.68 20.61
C VAL A 445 15.36 -34.33 20.58
N VAL A 446 15.39 -33.69 19.41
CA VAL A 446 15.83 -32.29 19.27
C VAL A 446 14.59 -31.40 19.20
N HIS A 447 14.47 -30.42 20.09
CA HIS A 447 13.30 -29.56 20.27
C HIS A 447 13.11 -28.56 19.10
N ARG A 448 14.20 -27.90 18.68
CA ARG A 448 14.29 -26.90 17.60
C ARG A 448 13.56 -25.57 17.77
N ASP A 449 12.71 -25.43 18.79
CA ASP A 449 12.06 -24.15 19.14
C ASP A 449 12.14 -23.86 20.64
N LEU A 450 13.30 -24.10 21.27
CA LEU A 450 13.49 -23.76 22.69
C LEU A 450 13.64 -22.23 22.85
N LYS A 451 12.77 -21.62 23.66
CA LYS A 451 12.71 -20.18 23.93
C LYS A 451 11.92 -19.90 25.20
N ALA A 452 11.98 -18.66 25.71
CA ALA A 452 11.31 -18.28 26.96
C ALA A 452 9.78 -18.49 26.93
N SER A 453 9.12 -18.22 25.79
CA SER A 453 7.67 -18.43 25.66
C SER A 453 7.24 -19.90 25.61
N ASN A 454 8.17 -20.82 25.35
CA ASN A 454 7.94 -22.26 25.35
C ASN A 454 8.34 -22.93 26.68
N VAL A 455 8.77 -22.17 27.70
CA VAL A 455 8.96 -22.65 29.07
C VAL A 455 7.79 -22.21 29.93
N LEU A 456 6.96 -23.15 30.38
CA LEU A 456 5.83 -22.88 31.25
C LEU A 456 6.19 -23.13 32.72
N LEU A 457 5.47 -22.48 33.64
CA LEU A 457 5.72 -22.53 35.07
C LEU A 457 4.53 -23.12 35.82
N ASP A 458 4.79 -24.15 36.63
CA ASP A 458 3.78 -24.78 37.47
C ASP A 458 3.44 -23.91 38.68
N SER A 459 2.53 -24.38 39.55
CA SER A 459 2.11 -23.64 40.76
C SER A 459 3.25 -23.33 41.74
N GLN A 460 4.35 -24.06 41.68
CA GLN A 460 5.53 -23.91 42.53
C GLN A 460 6.68 -23.15 41.83
N MET A 461 6.43 -22.58 40.64
CA MET A 461 7.42 -21.91 39.80
C MET A 461 8.51 -22.86 39.24
N ASN A 462 8.23 -24.16 39.13
CA ASN A 462 9.14 -25.07 38.44
C ASN A 462 8.96 -24.97 36.92
N PRO A 463 10.05 -25.03 36.14
CA PRO A 463 10.00 -24.93 34.69
C PRO A 463 9.57 -26.25 34.05
N LYS A 464 8.74 -26.14 33.01
CA LYS A 464 8.40 -27.23 32.10
C LYS A 464 8.50 -26.80 30.65
N ILE A 465 9.31 -27.49 29.86
CA ILE A 465 9.46 -27.25 28.42
C ILE A 465 8.18 -27.73 27.70
N SER A 466 7.68 -26.92 26.78
CA SER A 466 6.46 -27.12 26.03
C SER A 466 6.66 -26.87 24.52
N ASP A 467 5.63 -27.15 23.72
CA ASP A 467 5.57 -26.90 22.27
C ASP A 467 6.54 -27.74 21.41
N PHE A 468 6.31 -29.06 21.41
CA PHE A 468 7.07 -30.03 20.62
C PHE A 468 6.61 -30.15 19.16
N GLY A 469 5.75 -29.26 18.65
CA GLY A 469 5.26 -29.31 17.27
C GLY A 469 6.40 -29.30 16.25
N MET A 470 7.51 -28.69 16.62
CA MET A 470 8.71 -28.55 15.79
C MET A 470 9.77 -29.60 16.11
N ALA A 471 9.61 -30.45 17.13
CA ALA A 471 10.65 -31.38 17.54
C ALA A 471 10.89 -32.51 16.51
N ARG A 472 12.07 -33.13 16.57
CA ARG A 472 12.48 -34.24 15.69
C ARG A 472 13.06 -35.41 16.49
N ILE A 473 12.70 -36.61 16.04
CA ILE A 473 13.22 -37.89 16.53
C ILE A 473 14.46 -38.26 15.73
N PHE A 474 15.54 -38.60 16.43
CA PHE A 474 16.75 -39.20 15.88
C PHE A 474 16.90 -40.63 16.40
N SER A 475 17.15 -41.57 15.49
CA SER A 475 17.62 -42.90 15.87
C SER A 475 19.06 -42.79 16.36
N SER A 476 19.42 -43.56 17.39
CA SER A 476 20.70 -43.51 18.12
C SER A 476 21.98 -43.61 17.27
N SER A 477 21.88 -43.94 15.98
CA SER A 477 23.02 -44.07 15.05
C SER A 477 23.33 -42.83 14.20
N VAL A 478 22.53 -41.75 14.26
CA VAL A 478 22.74 -40.55 13.44
C VAL A 478 22.55 -39.29 14.30
N ALA A 479 23.65 -38.64 14.70
CA ALA A 479 23.62 -37.45 15.54
C ALA A 479 23.28 -36.15 14.77
N GLU A 480 23.42 -36.16 13.45
CA GLU A 480 23.24 -35.00 12.58
C GLU A 480 22.38 -35.35 11.38
N SER A 481 21.42 -34.48 11.06
CA SER A 481 20.63 -34.65 9.83
C SER A 481 20.49 -33.35 9.07
N ASN A 482 20.82 -33.41 7.78
CA ASN A 482 20.57 -32.31 6.87
C ASN A 482 19.07 -32.25 6.59
N THR A 483 18.47 -31.08 6.84
CA THR A 483 17.08 -30.83 6.49
C THR A 483 16.98 -29.64 5.54
N THR A 484 16.14 -29.80 4.51
CA THR A 484 15.82 -28.72 3.56
C THR A 484 14.85 -27.69 4.12
N ARG A 485 14.31 -27.94 5.33
CA ARG A 485 13.30 -27.13 5.98
C ARG A 485 13.81 -26.61 7.32
N ILE A 486 14.21 -25.34 7.32
CA ILE A 486 14.62 -24.62 8.53
C ILE A 486 13.37 -24.08 9.21
N VAL A 487 13.20 -24.41 10.48
CA VAL A 487 12.07 -23.99 11.29
C VAL A 487 12.58 -23.62 12.69
N GLY A 488 12.12 -22.52 13.26
CA GLY A 488 12.44 -22.11 14.62
C GLY A 488 12.12 -20.62 14.84
N THR A 489 12.44 -20.12 16.03
CA THR A 489 12.27 -18.71 16.37
C THR A 489 13.55 -17.92 16.11
N HIS A 490 13.44 -16.82 15.36
CA HIS A 490 14.57 -15.94 15.08
C HIS A 490 15.23 -15.43 16.37
N GLY A 491 16.56 -15.45 16.42
CA GLY A 491 17.35 -15.14 17.63
C GLY A 491 17.78 -16.38 18.43
N TYR A 492 17.04 -17.50 18.34
CA TYR A 492 17.38 -18.76 19.01
C TYR A 492 17.91 -19.84 18.05
N ILE A 493 17.77 -19.63 16.74
CA ILE A 493 18.26 -20.56 15.70
C ILE A 493 19.79 -20.52 15.66
N ALA A 494 20.42 -21.69 15.73
CA ALA A 494 21.87 -21.85 15.62
C ALA A 494 22.38 -21.52 14.20
N PRO A 495 23.60 -20.98 14.05
CA PRO A 495 24.16 -20.56 12.76
C PRO A 495 24.24 -21.69 11.75
N GLU A 496 24.76 -22.87 12.12
CA GLU A 496 24.90 -24.03 11.23
C GLU A 496 23.53 -24.58 10.77
N TYR A 497 22.51 -24.42 11.62
CA TYR A 497 21.16 -24.79 11.25
C TYR A 497 20.54 -23.78 10.27
N ALA A 498 20.84 -22.49 10.44
CA ALA A 498 20.39 -21.42 9.56
C ALA A 498 21.11 -21.42 8.19
N SER A 499 22.42 -21.68 8.15
CA SER A 499 23.24 -21.66 6.94
C SER A 499 23.10 -22.95 6.14
N ASP A 500 23.30 -24.09 6.81
CA ASP A 500 23.53 -25.37 6.15
C ASP A 500 22.37 -26.36 6.34
N GLY A 501 21.37 -26.00 7.16
CA GLY A 501 20.25 -26.88 7.47
C GLY A 501 20.66 -28.08 8.33
N VAL A 502 21.81 -28.02 9.00
CA VAL A 502 22.33 -29.07 9.88
C VAL A 502 21.58 -28.98 11.21
N CYS A 503 20.78 -30.00 11.50
CA CYS A 503 20.03 -30.10 12.75
C CYS A 503 20.65 -31.19 13.62
N SER A 504 21.07 -30.83 14.83
CA SER A 504 21.64 -31.73 15.85
C SER A 504 21.24 -31.28 17.26
N VAL A 505 21.63 -32.06 18.28
CA VAL A 505 21.48 -31.68 19.69
C VAL A 505 22.20 -30.36 20.03
N LYS A 506 23.28 -30.02 19.30
CA LYS A 506 24.04 -28.77 19.48
C LYS A 506 23.25 -27.52 19.03
N SER A 507 22.24 -27.70 18.19
CA SER A 507 21.34 -26.61 17.81
C SER A 507 20.44 -26.20 18.99
N ASP A 508 19.96 -27.17 19.78
CA ASP A 508 19.20 -26.89 21.01
C ASP A 508 20.11 -26.32 22.11
N VAL A 509 21.37 -26.77 22.22
CA VAL A 509 22.35 -26.19 23.15
C VAL A 509 22.53 -24.70 22.89
N PHE A 510 22.61 -24.30 21.62
CA PHE A 510 22.67 -22.88 21.25
C PHE A 510 21.43 -22.13 21.73
N SER A 511 20.23 -22.65 21.45
CA SER A 511 18.97 -22.04 21.92
C SER A 511 18.89 -21.96 23.44
N PHE A 512 19.41 -22.96 24.17
CA PHE A 512 19.53 -22.95 25.63
C PHE A 512 20.47 -21.84 26.12
N GLY A 513 21.63 -21.67 25.47
CA GLY A 513 22.57 -20.58 25.80
C GLY A 513 21.93 -19.20 25.63
N VAL A 514 21.18 -18.98 24.56
CA VAL A 514 20.42 -17.74 24.35
C VAL A 514 19.38 -17.53 25.44
N LEU A 515 18.59 -18.57 25.76
CA LEU A 515 17.59 -18.52 26.82
C LEU A 515 18.22 -18.24 28.20
N LEU A 516 19.40 -18.81 28.47
CA LEU A 516 20.14 -18.57 29.70
C LEU A 516 20.57 -17.09 29.82
N LEU A 517 21.06 -16.48 28.73
CA LEU A 517 21.37 -15.04 28.71
C LEU A 517 20.13 -14.20 29.01
N GLU A 518 18.97 -14.54 28.44
CA GLU A 518 17.71 -13.82 28.70
C GLU A 518 17.24 -13.93 30.15
N ILE A 519 17.40 -15.11 30.76
CA ILE A 519 17.04 -15.32 32.17
C ILE A 519 17.97 -14.50 33.08
N ILE A 520 19.26 -14.43 32.78
CA ILE A 520 20.23 -13.65 33.57
C ILE A 520 19.99 -12.15 33.41
N SER A 521 19.74 -11.69 32.18
CA SER A 521 19.60 -10.26 31.90
C SER A 521 18.21 -9.69 32.15
N GLY A 522 17.16 -10.52 32.12
CA GLY A 522 15.77 -10.07 32.15
C GLY A 522 15.38 -9.30 30.88
N THR A 523 16.09 -9.51 29.76
CA THR A 523 15.89 -8.75 28.52
C THR A 523 15.81 -9.63 27.28
N MET A 524 15.04 -9.22 26.27
CA MET A 524 14.77 -10.03 25.08
C MET A 524 15.94 -10.05 24.09
N THR A 525 16.18 -11.19 23.44
CA THR A 525 17.20 -11.32 22.38
C THR A 525 17.00 -10.36 21.19
N THR A 526 15.77 -9.97 20.91
CA THR A 526 15.41 -9.01 19.84
C THR A 526 15.77 -7.56 20.16
N GLY A 527 16.05 -7.24 21.42
CA GLY A 527 16.45 -5.92 21.88
C GLY A 527 17.76 -5.42 21.24
N SER A 528 18.04 -4.13 21.42
CA SER A 528 19.27 -3.49 20.98
C SER A 528 19.96 -2.86 22.18
N TYR A 529 21.17 -3.31 22.48
CA TYR A 529 21.93 -2.98 23.69
C TYR A 529 23.14 -2.13 23.34
N ARG A 530 23.38 -1.08 24.12
CA ARG A 530 24.45 -0.13 23.84
C ARG A 530 25.75 -0.58 24.51
N PHE A 531 26.82 -0.69 23.72
CA PHE A 531 28.18 -0.89 24.20
C PHE A 531 29.10 0.04 23.40
N GLU A 532 29.92 0.85 24.10
CA GLU A 532 30.84 1.84 23.48
C GLU A 532 30.20 2.69 22.36
N GLY A 533 28.97 3.15 22.57
CA GLY A 533 28.25 4.00 21.62
C GLY A 533 27.61 3.29 20.42
N LYS A 534 27.74 1.96 20.28
CA LYS A 534 27.11 1.16 19.22
C LYS A 534 26.00 0.26 19.77
N LEU A 535 25.05 -0.11 18.91
CA LEU A 535 23.93 -1.01 19.26
C LEU A 535 24.22 -2.45 18.79
N TYR A 536 24.07 -3.40 19.71
CA TYR A 536 24.31 -4.83 19.51
C TYR A 536 23.08 -5.65 19.92
N LYS A 537 22.97 -6.88 19.40
CA LYS A 537 22.02 -7.89 19.90
C LYS A 537 22.55 -8.55 21.17
N LEU A 538 21.67 -9.22 21.94
CA LEU A 538 21.99 -9.75 23.27
C LEU A 538 23.25 -10.64 23.29
N ILE A 539 23.37 -11.57 22.34
CA ILE A 539 24.53 -12.48 22.24
C ILE A 539 25.85 -11.71 22.09
N ALA A 540 25.89 -10.76 21.15
CA ALA A 540 27.08 -9.94 20.90
C ALA A 540 27.38 -9.01 22.08
N TYR A 541 26.34 -8.44 22.70
CA TYR A 541 26.47 -7.59 23.87
C TYR A 541 27.07 -8.35 25.08
N ALA A 542 26.54 -9.54 25.38
CA ALA A 542 27.04 -10.40 26.45
C ALA A 542 28.52 -10.78 26.24
N TRP A 543 28.90 -11.11 25.00
CA TRP A 543 30.28 -11.41 24.65
C TRP A 543 31.23 -10.22 24.82
N LEU A 544 30.81 -9.01 24.41
CA LEU A 544 31.60 -7.80 24.58
C LEU A 544 31.82 -7.46 26.05
N LEU A 545 30.78 -7.55 26.88
CA LEU A 545 30.88 -7.37 28.32
C LEU A 545 31.82 -8.39 28.95
N TRP A 546 31.70 -9.68 28.59
CA TRP A 546 32.59 -10.74 29.07
C TRP A 546 34.05 -10.44 28.74
N ARG A 547 34.33 -10.11 27.47
CA ARG A 547 35.67 -9.75 26.98
C ARG A 547 36.28 -8.53 27.69
N ALA A 548 35.44 -7.61 28.16
CA ALA A 548 35.86 -6.42 28.89
C ALA A 548 35.94 -6.63 30.42
N GLY A 549 35.58 -7.82 30.94
CA GLY A 549 35.45 -8.06 32.38
C GLY A 549 34.27 -7.32 33.03
N GLN A 550 33.31 -6.85 32.21
CA GLN A 550 32.13 -6.08 32.61
C GLN A 550 30.85 -6.93 32.60
N TRP A 551 30.97 -8.26 32.70
CA TRP A 551 29.82 -9.15 32.75
C TRP A 551 28.74 -8.79 33.79
N PRO A 552 29.02 -8.14 34.94
CA PRO A 552 27.97 -7.75 35.88
C PRO A 552 26.93 -6.77 35.30
N GLU A 553 27.30 -6.02 34.24
CA GLU A 553 26.36 -5.13 33.54
C GLU A 553 25.28 -5.88 32.76
N LEU A 554 25.50 -7.17 32.46
CA LEU A 554 24.52 -8.03 31.82
C LEU A 554 23.37 -8.41 32.77
N VAL A 555 23.64 -8.46 34.08
CA VAL A 555 22.72 -9.00 35.08
C VAL A 555 21.53 -8.06 35.29
N ASP A 556 20.33 -8.64 35.36
CA ASP A 556 19.10 -7.90 35.61
C ASP A 556 19.19 -7.06 36.90
N ARG A 557 18.94 -5.76 36.77
CA ARG A 557 19.00 -4.80 37.89
C ARG A 557 17.99 -5.11 38.99
N SER A 558 16.90 -5.82 38.67
CA SER A 558 15.88 -6.24 39.64
C SER A 558 16.37 -7.31 40.62
N LEU A 559 17.50 -7.98 40.33
CA LEU A 559 18.15 -8.94 41.23
C LEU A 559 18.91 -8.29 42.39
N GLY A 560 18.99 -6.96 42.43
CA GLY A 560 19.58 -6.18 43.52
C GLY A 560 21.08 -5.92 43.36
N ASN A 561 21.56 -4.81 43.92
CA ASN A 561 22.96 -4.34 43.86
C ASN A 561 23.91 -5.06 44.87
N GLY A 562 23.51 -6.21 45.41
CA GLY A 562 24.22 -6.90 46.48
C GLY A 562 25.09 -8.04 45.94
N THR A 563 26.41 -7.86 45.96
CA THR A 563 27.47 -8.84 45.66
C THR A 563 27.09 -9.89 44.62
N TYR A 564 27.38 -9.59 43.35
CA TYR A 564 27.38 -10.57 42.28
C TYR A 564 28.15 -11.82 42.73
N ASP A 565 27.44 -12.93 42.83
CA ASP A 565 28.00 -14.19 43.31
C ASP A 565 28.79 -14.86 42.18
N CYS A 566 29.85 -15.58 42.52
CA CYS A 566 30.61 -16.42 41.58
C CYS A 566 29.71 -17.44 40.85
N THR A 567 28.56 -17.78 41.43
CA THR A 567 27.50 -18.52 40.74
C THR A 567 26.98 -17.78 39.50
N MET A 568 26.71 -16.47 39.55
CA MET A 568 26.22 -15.69 38.39
C MET A 568 27.25 -15.64 37.27
N GLU A 569 28.52 -15.38 37.61
CA GLU A 569 29.62 -15.36 36.65
C GLU A 569 29.71 -16.67 35.87
N ARG A 570 29.65 -17.80 36.60
CA ARG A 570 29.64 -19.14 36.01
C ARG A 570 28.47 -19.34 35.05
N HIS A 571 27.27 -18.87 35.40
CA HIS A 571 26.10 -19.02 34.53
C HIS A 571 26.25 -18.20 33.24
N VAL A 572 26.84 -17.00 33.31
CA VAL A 572 27.20 -16.21 32.11
C VAL A 572 28.24 -16.95 31.27
N HIS A 573 29.28 -17.51 31.91
CA HIS A 573 30.32 -18.27 31.23
C HIS A 573 29.75 -19.48 30.48
N VAL A 574 28.93 -20.30 31.15
CA VAL A 574 28.26 -21.45 30.53
C VAL A 574 27.34 -21.02 29.39
N ALA A 575 26.61 -19.91 29.55
CA ALA A 575 25.78 -19.36 28.48
C ALA A 575 26.62 -19.05 27.23
N LEU A 576 27.79 -18.42 27.40
CA LEU A 576 28.71 -18.09 26.31
C LEU A 576 29.31 -19.33 25.64
N LEU A 577 29.62 -20.38 26.41
CA LEU A 577 30.04 -21.68 25.85
C LEU A 577 28.96 -22.31 24.97
N CYS A 578 27.68 -22.15 25.35
CA CYS A 578 26.56 -22.67 24.58
C CYS A 578 26.29 -21.90 23.28
N VAL A 579 26.60 -20.60 23.19
CA VAL A 579 26.31 -19.75 22.00
C VAL A 579 27.48 -19.57 21.03
N GLN A 580 28.53 -20.39 21.15
CA GLN A 580 29.70 -20.35 20.25
C GLN A 580 29.32 -20.59 18.79
N GLU A 581 30.05 -19.95 17.86
CA GLU A 581 29.76 -20.03 16.43
C GLU A 581 29.81 -21.47 15.90
N SER A 582 30.88 -22.20 16.19
CA SER A 582 31.01 -23.62 15.82
C SER A 582 30.18 -24.51 16.74
N ALA A 583 29.40 -25.43 16.17
CA ALA A 583 28.65 -26.43 16.91
C ALA A 583 29.54 -27.42 17.68
N ASP A 584 30.76 -27.68 17.17
CA ASP A 584 31.73 -28.59 17.80
C ASP A 584 32.28 -28.02 19.10
N ASP A 585 32.40 -26.70 19.19
CA ASP A 585 32.92 -26.00 20.37
C ASP A 585 31.91 -25.94 21.52
N ARG A 586 30.61 -26.12 21.23
CA ARG A 586 29.55 -26.07 22.25
C ARG A 586 29.56 -27.35 23.10
N PRO A 587 29.41 -27.26 24.43
CA PRO A 587 29.31 -28.44 25.28
C PRO A 587 28.06 -29.26 24.98
N ALA A 588 28.07 -30.55 25.33
CA ALA A 588 26.84 -31.36 25.34
C ALA A 588 26.01 -31.06 26.61
N MET A 589 24.70 -31.36 26.61
CA MET A 589 23.82 -30.96 27.72
C MET A 589 24.15 -31.63 29.06
N ASP A 590 24.76 -32.82 29.05
CA ASP A 590 25.28 -33.49 30.25
C ASP A 590 26.46 -32.73 30.85
N GLU A 591 27.35 -32.22 29.98
CA GLU A 591 28.43 -31.33 30.39
C GLU A 591 27.89 -29.99 30.90
N VAL A 592 26.90 -29.40 30.24
CA VAL A 592 26.24 -28.15 30.68
C VAL A 592 25.66 -28.32 32.07
N VAL A 593 24.87 -29.38 32.32
CA VAL A 593 24.30 -29.68 33.64
C VAL A 593 25.40 -29.85 34.69
N ARG A 594 26.48 -30.57 34.36
CA ARG A 594 27.64 -30.71 35.26
C ARG A 594 28.32 -29.37 35.53
N MET A 595 28.52 -28.53 34.52
CA MET A 595 29.16 -27.21 34.68
C MET A 595 28.32 -26.27 35.54
N LEU A 596 26.99 -26.29 35.40
CA LEU A 596 26.06 -25.50 36.21
C LEU A 596 26.01 -25.98 37.67
N GLY A 597 26.06 -27.31 37.90
CA GLY A 597 25.96 -27.90 39.23
C GLY A 597 27.30 -28.10 39.98
N SER A 598 28.44 -27.93 39.31
CA SER A 598 29.75 -28.02 39.97
C SER A 598 29.98 -26.80 40.88
N GLY A 599 30.55 -26.99 42.07
CA GLY A 599 30.87 -25.90 43.00
C GLY A 599 32.02 -25.00 42.53
N ASP A 600 32.28 -23.92 43.28
CA ASP A 600 33.22 -22.83 42.98
C ASP A 600 34.69 -23.30 42.95
N GLY A 601 35.11 -23.88 41.82
CA GLY A 601 36.47 -24.39 41.62
C GLY A 601 36.68 -25.26 40.38
N ALA A 602 35.62 -25.68 39.69
CA ALA A 602 35.76 -26.38 38.41
C ALA A 602 36.24 -25.41 37.32
N VAL A 603 37.42 -25.70 36.74
CA VAL A 603 37.98 -24.92 35.62
C VAL A 603 37.12 -25.18 34.37
N LEU A 604 36.51 -24.11 33.85
CA LEU A 604 35.75 -24.12 32.60
C LEU A 604 36.64 -23.70 31.43
N PRO A 605 36.42 -24.23 30.21
CA PRO A 605 37.14 -23.77 29.03
C PRO A 605 36.79 -22.31 28.71
N GLU A 606 37.75 -21.56 28.16
CA GLU A 606 37.50 -20.20 27.69
C GLU A 606 36.51 -20.19 26.52
N PRO A 607 35.44 -19.37 26.57
CA PRO A 607 34.47 -19.31 25.49
C PRO A 607 35.10 -18.65 24.26
N LYS A 608 34.83 -19.19 23.07
CA LYS A 608 35.19 -18.59 21.79
C LYS A 608 34.10 -17.61 21.34
N GLN A 609 34.41 -16.86 20.28
CA GLN A 609 33.48 -15.88 19.73
C GLN A 609 32.12 -16.51 19.38
N PRO A 610 31.00 -15.89 19.79
CA PRO A 610 29.68 -16.43 19.52
C PRO A 610 29.23 -16.15 18.08
N ALA A 611 28.20 -16.89 17.67
CA ALA A 611 27.52 -16.64 16.41
C ALA A 611 26.91 -15.23 16.33
N TYR A 612 26.64 -14.73 15.12
CA TYR A 612 25.92 -13.48 14.86
C TYR A 612 26.57 -12.19 15.42
N PHE A 613 27.86 -12.22 15.74
CA PHE A 613 28.61 -11.05 16.25
C PHE A 613 28.65 -9.85 15.28
N ASN A 614 28.72 -10.10 13.97
CA ASN A 614 28.92 -9.07 12.93
C ASN A 614 27.64 -8.50 12.29
N VAL A 615 26.46 -8.73 12.89
CA VAL A 615 25.21 -8.14 12.38
C VAL A 615 25.27 -6.62 12.59
N ARG A 616 25.22 -5.85 11.48
CA ARG A 616 25.41 -4.39 11.44
C ARG A 616 24.66 -3.67 12.57
N PRO A 617 25.24 -2.60 13.17
CA PRO A 617 24.52 -1.76 14.12
C PRO A 617 23.22 -1.28 13.47
N VAL A 618 22.11 -1.46 14.17
CA VAL A 618 20.75 -1.17 13.68
C VAL A 618 20.66 0.33 13.37
N GLY A 619 20.81 0.68 12.10
CA GLY A 619 20.53 2.01 11.57
C GLY A 619 19.07 2.10 11.16
N THR A 620 18.34 2.96 11.87
CA THR A 620 16.99 3.47 11.58
C THR A 620 15.83 2.48 11.75
N GLU A 621 14.78 2.98 12.42
CA GLU A 621 13.60 2.29 12.94
C GLU A 621 12.98 1.25 11.99
N MET A 622 12.95 -0.01 12.44
CA MET A 622 11.95 -0.98 12.02
C MET A 622 11.11 -1.33 13.24
N SER A 623 9.81 -1.07 13.11
CA SER A 623 8.79 -1.33 14.12
C SER A 623 8.84 -2.76 14.63
N ALA A 624 8.78 -2.91 15.95
CA ALA A 624 8.61 -4.18 16.61
C ALA A 624 7.27 -4.79 16.17
N SER A 625 7.34 -5.88 15.42
CA SER A 625 6.21 -6.75 15.13
C SER A 625 6.48 -8.09 15.79
N CYS A 626 5.61 -8.47 16.73
CA CYS A 626 5.66 -9.74 17.45
C CYS A 626 5.53 -10.94 16.51
N ASP A 627 6.20 -12.03 16.89
CA ASP A 627 6.08 -13.40 16.37
C ASP A 627 6.14 -13.58 14.85
N MET A 628 7.36 -13.66 14.32
CA MET A 628 7.62 -14.37 13.06
C MET A 628 8.32 -15.70 13.33
N THR A 629 7.55 -16.79 13.32
CA THR A 629 8.10 -18.13 13.09
C THR A 629 8.58 -18.18 11.64
N ILE A 630 9.89 -18.24 11.42
CA ILE A 630 10.45 -18.27 10.08
C ILE A 630 10.48 -19.74 9.61
N THR A 631 9.74 -20.06 8.54
CA THR A 631 9.95 -21.29 7.78
C THR A 631 10.69 -20.93 6.49
N ILE A 632 11.96 -21.28 6.38
CA ILE A 632 12.72 -21.17 5.11
C ILE A 632 12.79 -22.57 4.50
N THR A 633 12.12 -22.76 3.36
CA THR A 633 12.35 -23.91 2.48
C THR A 633 13.39 -23.52 1.44
N LEU A 634 14.60 -24.08 1.53
CA LEU A 634 15.62 -23.93 0.49
C LEU A 634 15.17 -24.75 -0.74
N SER A 635 14.91 -24.09 -1.86
CA SER A 635 14.72 -24.76 -3.15
C SER A 635 16.09 -25.11 -3.74
N ARG A 636 16.35 -26.40 -3.99
CA ARG A 636 17.38 -26.79 -4.97
C ARG A 636 16.88 -26.54 -6.38
#